data_AF-A0A1F7TWV6-F1
#
_entry.id   AF-A0A1F7TWV6-F1
#
_cell.length_a   1.000
_cell.length_b   1.000
_cell.length_c   1.000
_cell.angle_alpha   90.00
_cell.angle_beta   90.00
_cell.angle_gamma   90.00
#
_symmetry.space_group_name_H-M   'P 1'
#
loop_
_entity.id
_entity.type
_entity.pdbx_description
1 polymer ?
#
loop_
_entity_poly.entity_id
_entity_poly.type
_entity_poly.pdbx_seq_one_letter_code
_entity_poly.pdbx_strand_id
1 'polypeptide(L)'
;MHAISKFKWHWKASLPLWGLALVIVFGTTTLMPSPIRLLVFVLWLAAGSWMLGVWIDTRSQARRFLFGSCAAVSSFGLALTALALAGHFTVVWVSVMLVLFSMLFTCAFDGTLPKISSFTDGLTHAPSFPYLLIALFGDAWIFINFYNAWTAEPLVSPWQLFNFVFFLVFAVTTFAVVLFAATRRDRASLLLSSLHLFVSLSAAVMLYGIGFGFDPFIHRAAEMALVRDGVIEPRRLLYLGQYALVGGANLLTGVQVILLDKWLVPLLASITIPVVAFLGLRDGFGLTDKTSRVFLHFALFFPAMYFVFTVPFNLTLLFLLLVTFVLPLADTWRSRSVLMLLGLFSLCVHPLGGIPILLLLGLSSLTLIEKPRLRQALLCVGVVTAILALPLLFALYNITSGHPPISVQPQFLYRFFALFTDPYLRGALPIPFFVELFYDLMRWVPRIVVVCALFFAWRQRTTLAISPIPTLLLTGSLLGSLFLLSGFFTFADVIQYEQMEFAWRLLQTIFLMTTTWALVFLAKVWKQYATVSFAGTSFFALLMAIFITATWYLSYPQLNLKVQSAGASVSAADVEVARFLESRHNGEPHLVLSHQMTSAAAIQESGFRHYLQTDDGLALWYAVPTGGTLYGYFLRMSTEGPSPALLSEIQEFANVRHVYFVTYDSWPNAGFIRSRAASFASASYGVQGTKLVVYEYRDL
;
A
#
# COMPACT_ATOMS: atom_id res chain seq x y z
N MET A 1 -19.89 -2.36 55.27
CA MET A 1 -18.93 -3.28 54.60
C MET A 1 -19.57 -4.56 54.02
N HIS A 2 -20.89 -4.63 53.80
CA HIS A 2 -21.57 -5.82 53.25
C HIS A 2 -22.34 -5.57 51.93
N ALA A 3 -22.23 -4.37 51.34
CA ALA A 3 -22.86 -4.01 50.06
C ALA A 3 -21.89 -4.00 48.86
N ILE A 4 -20.58 -4.15 49.08
CA ILE A 4 -19.55 -4.08 48.03
C ILE A 4 -19.19 -5.47 47.47
N SER A 5 -19.57 -6.56 48.15
CA SER A 5 -19.30 -7.93 47.66
C SER A 5 -20.34 -8.46 46.67
N LYS A 6 -21.61 -8.03 46.75
CA LYS A 6 -22.65 -8.43 45.78
C LYS A 6 -22.56 -7.72 44.44
N PHE A 7 -21.98 -6.51 44.38
CA PHE A 7 -21.81 -5.76 43.12
C PHE A 7 -20.70 -6.32 42.23
N LYS A 8 -19.73 -7.05 42.79
CA LYS A 8 -18.68 -7.75 42.02
C LYS A 8 -19.14 -9.05 41.36
N TRP A 9 -20.29 -9.60 41.76
CA TRP A 9 -20.75 -10.91 41.29
C TRP A 9 -21.62 -10.81 40.02
N HIS A 10 -22.38 -9.72 39.86
CA HIS A 10 -23.21 -9.54 38.66
C HIS A 10 -22.42 -9.26 37.36
N TRP A 11 -21.20 -8.71 37.46
CA TRP A 11 -20.36 -8.46 36.27
C TRP A 11 -19.67 -9.71 35.71
N LYS A 12 -19.43 -10.72 36.55
CA LYS A 12 -18.86 -12.00 36.10
C LYS A 12 -19.86 -12.84 35.30
N ALA A 13 -21.16 -12.62 35.50
CA ALA A 13 -22.23 -13.29 34.75
C ALA A 13 -22.60 -12.58 33.43
N SER A 14 -22.26 -11.29 33.25
CA SER A 14 -22.50 -10.55 32.00
C SER A 14 -21.41 -10.77 30.92
N LEU A 15 -20.24 -11.30 31.29
CA LEU A 15 -19.13 -11.59 30.37
C LEU A 15 -19.51 -12.60 29.27
N PRO A 16 -20.16 -13.74 29.60
CA PRO A 16 -20.68 -14.66 28.60
C PRO A 16 -21.84 -14.05 27.81
N LEU A 17 -22.68 -13.20 28.41
CA LEU A 17 -23.87 -12.64 27.76
C LEU A 17 -23.54 -11.64 26.64
N TRP A 18 -22.49 -10.83 26.74
CA TRP A 18 -22.06 -9.93 25.65
C TRP A 18 -21.33 -10.67 24.53
N GLY A 19 -20.46 -11.63 24.87
CA GLY A 19 -19.85 -12.53 23.89
C GLY A 19 -20.90 -13.37 23.16
N LEU A 20 -21.86 -13.93 23.88
CA LEU A 20 -22.98 -14.69 23.33
C LEU A 20 -23.93 -13.79 22.54
N ALA A 21 -24.23 -12.56 22.97
CA ALA A 21 -25.04 -11.61 22.21
C ALA A 21 -24.35 -11.18 20.91
N LEU A 22 -23.03 -10.94 20.91
CA LEU A 22 -22.26 -10.63 19.70
C LEU A 22 -22.14 -11.83 18.77
N VAL A 23 -21.98 -13.05 19.30
CA VAL A 23 -21.97 -14.31 18.54
C VAL A 23 -23.36 -14.66 18.01
N ILE A 24 -24.43 -14.36 18.74
CA ILE A 24 -25.82 -14.52 18.27
C ILE A 24 -26.14 -13.45 17.21
N VAL A 25 -25.67 -12.21 17.39
CA VAL A 25 -25.74 -11.17 16.36
C VAL A 25 -24.95 -11.61 15.13
N PHE A 26 -23.76 -12.20 15.26
CA PHE A 26 -22.99 -12.69 14.11
C PHE A 26 -23.54 -14.00 13.50
N GLY A 27 -24.15 -14.87 14.30
CA GLY A 27 -24.86 -16.06 13.83
C GLY A 27 -26.16 -15.70 13.10
N THR A 28 -26.77 -14.55 13.43
CA THR A 28 -27.92 -13.98 12.72
C THR A 28 -27.52 -13.01 11.59
N THR A 29 -26.24 -12.58 11.52
CA THR A 29 -25.79 -11.60 10.52
C THR A 29 -25.62 -12.16 9.12
N THR A 30 -25.53 -13.48 8.90
CA THR A 30 -25.59 -14.03 7.53
C THR A 30 -26.91 -13.68 6.83
N LEU A 31 -27.97 -13.38 7.60
CA LEU A 31 -29.25 -12.88 7.09
C LEU A 31 -29.29 -11.34 6.93
N MET A 32 -28.29 -10.62 7.42
CA MET A 32 -28.24 -9.16 7.34
C MET A 32 -27.48 -8.64 6.11
N PRO A 33 -27.91 -7.50 5.53
CA PRO A 33 -27.19 -6.84 4.45
C PRO A 33 -25.73 -6.55 4.79
N SER A 34 -24.85 -6.63 3.78
CA SER A 34 -23.40 -6.43 3.96
C SER A 34 -23.00 -5.09 4.59
N PRO A 35 -23.68 -3.94 4.36
CA PRO A 35 -23.31 -2.69 5.03
C PRO A 35 -23.49 -2.74 6.56
N ILE A 36 -24.54 -3.43 7.02
CA ILE A 36 -24.79 -3.59 8.46
C ILE A 36 -23.72 -4.48 9.08
N ARG A 37 -23.36 -5.58 8.41
CA ARG A 37 -22.28 -6.46 8.87
C ARG A 37 -20.94 -5.75 8.95
N LEU A 38 -20.60 -4.94 7.95
CA LEU A 38 -19.39 -4.13 7.94
C LEU A 38 -19.38 -3.16 9.14
N LEU A 39 -20.49 -2.45 9.38
CA LEU A 39 -20.61 -1.55 10.53
C LEU A 39 -20.41 -2.29 11.85
N VAL A 40 -21.05 -3.45 12.03
CA VAL A 40 -20.89 -4.29 13.23
C VAL A 40 -19.45 -4.74 13.39
N PHE A 41 -18.78 -5.17 12.32
CA PHE A 41 -17.36 -5.57 12.35
C PHE A 41 -16.44 -4.41 12.74
N VAL A 42 -16.65 -3.21 12.20
CA VAL A 42 -15.88 -2.01 12.56
C VAL A 42 -16.09 -1.64 14.03
N LEU A 43 -17.33 -1.68 14.52
CA LEU A 43 -17.65 -1.42 15.92
C LEU A 43 -17.04 -2.48 16.85
N TRP A 44 -17.07 -3.74 16.46
CA TRP A 44 -16.43 -4.84 17.18
C TRP A 44 -14.92 -4.63 17.29
N LEU A 45 -14.26 -4.30 16.19
CA LEU A 45 -12.82 -4.04 16.18
C LEU A 45 -12.46 -2.81 17.00
N ALA A 46 -13.25 -1.74 16.93
CA ALA A 46 -13.04 -0.54 17.74
C ALA A 46 -13.22 -0.82 19.24
N ALA A 47 -14.24 -1.60 19.63
CA ALA A 47 -14.44 -2.02 21.01
C ALA A 47 -13.27 -2.89 21.51
N GLY A 48 -12.86 -3.89 20.72
CA GLY A 48 -11.71 -4.73 21.02
C GLY A 48 -10.40 -3.93 21.18
N SER A 49 -10.20 -2.96 20.30
CA SER A 49 -9.06 -2.03 20.38
C SER A 49 -9.08 -1.23 21.68
N TRP A 50 -10.23 -0.72 22.11
CA TRP A 50 -10.34 -0.03 23.39
C TRP A 50 -10.06 -0.94 24.59
N MET A 51 -10.55 -2.18 24.56
CA MET A 51 -10.43 -3.16 25.65
C MET A 51 -8.99 -3.66 25.80
N LEU A 52 -8.35 -4.07 24.71
CA LEU A 52 -6.94 -4.51 24.75
C LEU A 52 -5.97 -3.40 25.16
N GLY A 53 -6.30 -2.15 24.83
CA GLY A 53 -5.48 -0.98 25.19
C GLY A 53 -5.25 -0.82 26.69
N VAL A 54 -6.16 -1.31 27.54
CA VAL A 54 -6.06 -1.25 29.02
C VAL A 54 -4.77 -1.86 29.52
N TRP A 55 -4.42 -3.01 28.96
CA TRP A 55 -3.28 -3.79 29.42
C TRP A 55 -1.94 -3.22 28.95
N ILE A 56 -1.97 -2.27 28.01
CA ILE A 56 -0.80 -1.75 27.31
C ILE A 56 -0.46 -0.34 27.78
N ASP A 57 -1.35 0.63 27.58
CA ASP A 57 -1.11 2.04 27.94
C ASP A 57 -2.41 2.79 28.23
N THR A 58 -2.59 3.20 29.48
CA THR A 58 -3.78 3.92 29.96
C THR A 58 -3.54 5.40 30.24
N ARG A 59 -2.35 5.94 29.92
CA ARG A 59 -2.00 7.34 30.22
C ARG A 59 -2.90 8.35 29.52
N SER A 60 -3.45 8.00 28.35
CA SER A 60 -4.48 8.78 27.68
C SER A 60 -5.43 7.89 26.89
N GLN A 61 -6.65 8.35 26.65
CA GLN A 61 -7.65 7.61 25.85
C GLN A 61 -7.14 7.34 24.43
N ALA A 62 -6.40 8.29 23.84
CA ALA A 62 -5.83 8.16 22.51
C ALA A 62 -4.74 7.07 22.46
N ARG A 63 -3.82 7.04 23.44
CA ARG A 63 -2.77 6.01 23.52
C ARG A 63 -3.37 4.63 23.77
N ARG A 64 -4.35 4.53 24.67
CA ARG A 64 -5.11 3.30 24.92
C ARG A 64 -5.68 2.74 23.63
N PHE A 65 -6.45 3.55 22.91
CA PHE A 65 -7.06 3.11 21.66
C PHE A 65 -6.03 2.78 20.59
N LEU A 66 -4.97 3.59 20.44
CA LEU A 66 -3.92 3.39 19.45
C LEU A 66 -3.18 2.06 19.64
N PHE A 67 -2.61 1.82 20.82
CA PHE A 67 -1.87 0.58 21.08
C PHE A 67 -2.79 -0.64 21.10
N GLY A 68 -4.01 -0.49 21.61
CA GLY A 68 -5.00 -1.54 21.54
C GLY A 68 -5.43 -1.87 20.10
N SER A 69 -5.51 -0.88 19.20
CA SER A 69 -5.75 -1.10 17.77
C SER A 69 -4.61 -1.88 17.12
N CYS A 70 -3.35 -1.50 17.39
CA CYS A 70 -2.20 -2.27 16.91
C CYS A 70 -2.25 -3.72 17.40
N ALA A 71 -2.57 -3.95 18.68
CA ALA A 71 -2.70 -5.29 19.24
C ALA A 71 -3.83 -6.07 18.56
N ALA A 72 -5.03 -5.50 18.48
CA ALA A 72 -6.20 -6.15 17.88
C ALA A 72 -5.96 -6.53 16.41
N VAL A 73 -5.51 -5.58 15.58
CA VAL A 73 -5.26 -5.82 14.14
C VAL A 73 -4.15 -6.84 13.93
N SER A 74 -3.02 -6.72 14.65
CA SER A 74 -1.88 -7.63 14.48
C SER A 74 -2.20 -9.06 14.91
N SER A 75 -2.86 -9.24 16.05
CA SER A 75 -3.17 -10.57 16.60
C SER A 75 -4.27 -11.26 15.80
N PHE A 76 -5.32 -10.53 15.43
CA PHE A 76 -6.38 -11.04 14.57
C PHE A 76 -5.84 -11.35 13.16
N GLY A 77 -5.05 -10.46 12.56
CA GLY A 77 -4.41 -10.67 11.27
C GLY A 77 -3.48 -11.88 11.24
N LEU A 78 -2.65 -12.08 12.28
CA LEU A 78 -1.81 -13.27 12.43
C LEU A 78 -2.64 -14.56 12.57
N ALA A 79 -3.74 -14.51 13.34
CA ALA A 79 -4.64 -15.67 13.48
C ALA A 79 -5.30 -16.05 12.14
N LEU A 80 -5.77 -15.06 11.38
CA LEU A 80 -6.32 -15.27 10.03
C LEU A 80 -5.25 -15.84 9.09
N THR A 81 -4.03 -15.32 9.15
CA THR A 81 -2.90 -15.82 8.35
C THR A 81 -2.60 -17.28 8.68
N ALA A 82 -2.61 -17.64 9.96
CA ALA A 82 -2.38 -19.01 10.41
C ALA A 82 -3.48 -19.97 9.92
N LEU A 83 -4.75 -19.54 9.95
CA LEU A 83 -5.86 -20.32 9.37
C LEU A 83 -5.68 -20.54 7.87
N ALA A 84 -5.29 -19.50 7.15
CA ALA A 84 -5.04 -19.56 5.72
C ALA A 84 -3.90 -20.53 5.40
N LEU A 85 -2.81 -20.48 6.16
CA LEU A 85 -1.67 -21.37 5.97
C LEU A 85 -2.01 -22.83 6.30
N ALA A 86 -2.87 -23.05 7.28
CA ALA A 86 -3.36 -24.38 7.65
C ALA A 86 -4.33 -24.98 6.61
N GLY A 87 -4.87 -24.18 5.69
CA GLY A 87 -5.90 -24.61 4.74
C GLY A 87 -7.28 -24.77 5.38
N HIS A 88 -7.53 -24.02 6.46
CA HIS A 88 -8.81 -24.01 7.19
C HIS A 88 -9.55 -22.68 7.03
N PHE A 89 -9.27 -21.92 5.96
CA PHE A 89 -9.80 -20.58 5.76
C PHE A 89 -11.26 -20.61 5.26
N THR A 90 -12.18 -20.84 6.19
CA THR A 90 -13.62 -20.92 5.90
C THR A 90 -14.39 -19.98 6.80
N VAL A 91 -15.64 -19.66 6.44
CA VAL A 91 -16.52 -18.83 7.26
C VAL A 91 -16.64 -19.36 8.69
N VAL A 92 -16.67 -20.69 8.86
CA VAL A 92 -16.77 -21.36 10.18
C VAL A 92 -15.55 -21.04 11.04
N TRP A 93 -14.35 -21.33 10.56
CA TRP A 93 -13.12 -21.13 11.33
C TRP A 93 -12.80 -19.66 11.55
N VAL A 94 -13.08 -18.79 10.58
CA VAL A 94 -12.96 -17.34 10.73
C VAL A 94 -13.94 -16.82 11.80
N SER A 95 -15.16 -17.36 11.85
CA SER A 95 -16.13 -17.04 12.91
C SER A 95 -15.70 -17.57 14.27
N VAL A 96 -15.08 -18.76 14.34
CA VAL A 96 -14.48 -19.28 15.59
C VAL A 96 -13.39 -18.33 16.08
N MET A 97 -12.51 -17.83 15.21
CA MET A 97 -11.52 -16.81 15.61
C MET A 97 -12.20 -15.55 16.13
N LEU A 98 -13.24 -15.05 15.46
CA LEU A 98 -14.01 -13.90 15.94
C LEU A 98 -14.56 -14.12 17.36
N VAL A 99 -15.09 -15.32 17.65
CA VAL A 99 -15.60 -15.70 18.98
C VAL A 99 -14.47 -15.70 20.01
N LEU A 100 -13.35 -16.34 19.72
CA LEU A 100 -12.19 -16.41 20.61
C LEU A 100 -11.63 -15.02 20.93
N PHE A 101 -11.53 -14.15 19.92
CA PHE A 101 -11.11 -12.77 20.10
C PHE A 101 -12.14 -11.96 20.89
N SER A 102 -13.44 -12.20 20.69
CA SER A 102 -14.49 -11.57 21.51
C SER A 102 -14.37 -11.96 22.98
N MET A 103 -14.08 -13.24 23.27
CA MET A 103 -13.80 -13.70 24.64
C MET A 103 -12.56 -13.01 25.21
N LEU A 104 -11.47 -12.94 24.44
CA LEU A 104 -10.25 -12.23 24.84
C LEU A 104 -10.50 -10.76 25.15
N PHE A 105 -11.22 -10.05 24.28
CA PHE A 105 -11.57 -8.65 24.47
C PHE A 105 -12.37 -8.47 25.76
N THR A 106 -13.37 -9.34 25.99
CA THR A 106 -14.22 -9.25 27.18
C THR A 106 -13.43 -9.54 28.46
N CYS A 107 -12.48 -10.46 28.44
CA CYS A 107 -11.52 -10.66 29.54
C CYS A 107 -10.62 -9.43 29.78
N ALA A 108 -10.36 -8.62 28.76
CA ALA A 108 -9.58 -7.38 28.86
C ALA A 108 -10.39 -6.16 29.32
N PHE A 109 -11.71 -6.28 29.46
CA PHE A 109 -12.54 -5.16 29.86
C PHE A 109 -12.31 -4.77 31.32
N ASP A 110 -12.03 -3.49 31.55
CA ASP A 110 -11.84 -2.91 32.89
C ASP A 110 -13.10 -2.21 33.44
N GLY A 111 -14.24 -2.28 32.74
CA GLY A 111 -15.46 -1.58 33.12
C GLY A 111 -15.49 -0.11 32.70
N THR A 112 -14.43 0.43 32.09
CA THR A 112 -14.37 1.85 31.72
C THR A 112 -14.71 2.04 30.24
N LEU A 113 -15.69 2.90 29.98
CA LEU A 113 -16.07 3.30 28.63
C LEU A 113 -15.29 4.55 28.18
N PRO A 114 -15.04 4.71 26.86
CA PRO A 114 -14.43 5.92 26.35
C PRO A 114 -15.32 7.12 26.64
N LYS A 115 -14.72 8.24 27.04
CA LYS A 115 -15.47 9.49 27.21
C LYS A 115 -15.73 10.08 25.83
N ILE A 116 -16.98 10.01 25.38
CA ILE A 116 -17.42 10.69 24.16
C ILE A 116 -17.62 12.16 24.53
N SER A 117 -16.66 13.02 24.19
CA SER A 117 -16.88 14.46 24.23
C SER A 117 -17.83 14.85 23.11
N SER A 118 -18.75 15.78 23.36
CA SER A 118 -19.69 16.25 22.35
C SER A 118 -18.92 16.80 21.12
N PHE A 119 -19.40 16.49 19.92
CA PHE A 119 -18.86 17.05 18.67
C PHE A 119 -19.34 18.49 18.46
N THR A 120 -20.45 18.85 19.10
CA THR A 120 -21.21 20.08 18.87
C THR A 120 -20.60 21.32 19.49
N ASP A 121 -19.74 21.17 20.51
CA ASP A 121 -19.10 22.32 21.18
C ASP A 121 -18.15 23.12 20.26
N GLY A 122 -17.85 22.60 19.06
CA GLY A 122 -16.89 23.21 18.13
C GLY A 122 -17.49 24.03 16.97
N LEU A 123 -18.76 23.85 16.58
CA LEU A 123 -19.25 24.41 15.30
C LEU A 123 -19.43 25.94 15.29
N THR A 124 -19.37 26.61 16.44
CA THR A 124 -19.74 28.03 16.59
C THR A 124 -18.57 29.04 16.59
N HIS A 125 -17.31 28.63 16.36
CA HIS A 125 -16.24 29.63 16.18
C HIS A 125 -16.24 30.24 14.77
N ALA A 126 -16.80 31.46 14.69
CA ALA A 126 -16.95 32.27 13.49
C ALA A 126 -15.71 32.41 12.57
N PRO A 127 -14.46 32.59 13.04
CA PRO A 127 -13.34 32.90 12.13
C PRO A 127 -12.84 31.70 11.31
N SER A 128 -13.22 30.47 11.68
CA SER A 128 -12.78 29.24 11.00
C SER A 128 -13.82 28.65 10.03
N PHE A 129 -15.06 29.12 10.13
CA PHE A 129 -16.19 28.58 9.38
C PHE A 129 -16.05 28.72 7.85
N PRO A 130 -15.54 29.83 7.30
CA PRO A 130 -15.34 29.95 5.85
C PRO A 130 -14.38 28.89 5.30
N TYR A 131 -13.28 28.59 6.01
CA TYR A 131 -12.31 27.57 5.58
C TYR A 131 -12.92 26.17 5.60
N LEU A 132 -13.78 25.87 6.58
CA LEU A 132 -14.51 24.59 6.62
C LEU A 132 -15.42 24.45 5.40
N LEU A 133 -16.19 25.49 5.07
CA LEU A 133 -17.07 25.46 3.90
C LEU A 133 -16.27 25.28 2.60
N ILE A 134 -15.22 26.08 2.40
CA ILE A 134 -14.35 25.97 1.21
C ILE A 134 -13.78 24.55 1.10
N ALA A 135 -13.29 23.99 2.22
CA ALA A 135 -12.74 22.65 2.24
C ALA A 135 -13.79 21.58 1.89
N LEU A 136 -14.96 21.61 2.54
CA LEU A 136 -16.02 20.62 2.29
C LEU A 136 -16.59 20.71 0.87
N PHE A 137 -16.84 21.92 0.36
CA PHE A 137 -17.31 22.11 -1.01
C PHE A 137 -16.25 21.73 -2.03
N GLY A 138 -14.98 22.08 -1.79
CA GLY A 138 -13.87 21.72 -2.64
C GLY A 138 -13.67 20.20 -2.72
N ASP A 139 -13.60 19.52 -1.57
CA ASP A 139 -13.50 18.07 -1.47
C ASP A 139 -14.69 17.36 -2.13
N ALA A 140 -15.92 17.84 -1.89
CA ALA A 140 -17.11 17.30 -2.52
C ALA A 140 -17.08 17.50 -4.05
N TRP A 141 -16.68 18.68 -4.52
CA TRP A 141 -16.56 18.96 -5.96
C TRP A 141 -15.53 18.06 -6.62
N ILE A 142 -14.35 17.88 -6.02
CA ILE A 142 -13.30 16.99 -6.51
C ILE A 142 -13.81 15.55 -6.57
N PHE A 143 -14.43 15.06 -5.50
CA PHE A 143 -14.94 13.69 -5.41
C PHE A 143 -16.06 13.41 -6.43
N ILE A 144 -16.99 14.36 -6.62
CA ILE A 144 -18.05 14.26 -7.63
C ILE A 144 -17.45 14.24 -9.04
N ASN A 145 -16.43 15.06 -9.31
CA ASN A 145 -15.73 15.04 -10.60
C ASN A 145 -15.00 13.72 -10.83
N PHE A 146 -14.41 13.10 -9.80
CA PHE A 146 -13.88 11.74 -9.91
C PHE A 146 -14.95 10.71 -10.25
N TYR A 147 -16.11 10.78 -9.59
CA TYR A 147 -17.22 9.86 -9.87
C TYR A 147 -17.74 10.01 -11.30
N ASN A 148 -17.90 11.24 -11.77
CA ASN A 148 -18.41 11.52 -13.12
C ASN A 148 -17.40 11.21 -14.23
N ALA A 149 -16.10 11.20 -13.91
CA ALA A 149 -15.02 10.89 -14.85
C ALA A 149 -14.61 9.40 -14.82
N TRP A 150 -15.34 8.55 -14.10
CA TRP A 150 -15.16 7.11 -14.12
C TRP A 150 -15.15 6.57 -15.55
N THR A 151 -14.20 5.69 -15.87
CA THR A 151 -14.11 5.08 -17.20
C THR A 151 -13.71 3.62 -17.15
N ALA A 152 -14.30 2.83 -18.06
CA ALA A 152 -13.89 1.45 -18.33
C ALA A 152 -12.93 1.35 -19.53
N GLU A 153 -12.60 2.48 -20.16
CA GLU A 153 -11.62 2.57 -21.23
C GLU A 153 -10.18 2.49 -20.70
N PRO A 154 -9.21 2.10 -21.55
CA PRO A 154 -7.80 2.15 -21.18
C PRO A 154 -7.39 3.59 -20.81
N LEU A 155 -6.92 3.79 -19.59
CA LEU A 155 -6.46 5.08 -19.08
C LEU A 155 -4.99 4.99 -18.67
N VAL A 156 -4.15 5.89 -19.19
CA VAL A 156 -2.73 5.92 -18.81
C VAL A 156 -2.55 6.75 -17.55
N SER A 157 -3.13 7.94 -17.51
CA SER A 157 -3.05 8.88 -16.40
C SER A 157 -4.44 9.39 -16.01
N PRO A 158 -4.76 9.49 -14.72
CA PRO A 158 -6.03 10.07 -14.28
C PRO A 158 -6.14 11.54 -14.68
N TRP A 159 -5.01 12.21 -14.89
CA TRP A 159 -4.94 13.64 -15.18
C TRP A 159 -5.31 13.99 -16.62
N GLN A 160 -5.46 13.01 -17.51
CA GLN A 160 -5.95 13.24 -18.87
C GLN A 160 -7.42 13.69 -18.88
N LEU A 161 -8.15 13.41 -17.81
CA LEU A 161 -9.59 13.68 -17.69
C LEU A 161 -9.88 15.08 -17.16
N PHE A 162 -8.87 15.82 -16.70
CA PHE A 162 -9.03 17.09 -15.99
C PHE A 162 -8.13 18.18 -16.56
N ASN A 163 -8.60 19.43 -16.49
CA ASN A 163 -7.81 20.61 -16.84
C ASN A 163 -7.20 21.27 -15.60
N PHE A 164 -6.46 22.37 -15.80
CA PHE A 164 -5.76 23.05 -14.70
C PHE A 164 -6.68 23.59 -13.58
N VAL A 165 -7.97 23.86 -13.86
CA VAL A 165 -8.93 24.34 -12.85
C VAL A 165 -9.12 23.31 -11.75
N PHE A 166 -9.08 22.03 -12.09
CA PHE A 166 -9.19 20.94 -11.13
C PHE A 166 -8.08 20.99 -10.07
N PHE A 167 -6.84 21.21 -10.50
CA PHE A 167 -5.69 21.36 -9.60
C PHE A 167 -5.73 22.66 -8.81
N LEU A 168 -6.29 23.74 -9.36
CA LEU A 168 -6.50 24.99 -8.63
C LEU A 168 -7.52 24.80 -7.50
N VAL A 169 -8.63 24.10 -7.75
CA VAL A 169 -9.62 23.77 -6.71
C VAL A 169 -8.97 22.92 -5.63
N PHE A 170 -8.18 21.91 -6.00
CA PHE A 170 -7.43 21.11 -5.03
C PHE A 170 -6.50 21.98 -4.19
N ALA A 171 -5.69 22.86 -4.80
CA ALA A 171 -4.79 23.75 -4.08
C ALA A 171 -5.53 24.69 -3.10
N VAL A 172 -6.65 25.30 -3.52
CA VAL A 172 -7.47 26.15 -2.65
C VAL A 172 -8.08 25.36 -1.50
N THR A 173 -8.52 24.13 -1.78
CA THR A 173 -9.07 23.20 -0.77
C THR A 173 -8.01 22.84 0.26
N THR A 174 -6.81 22.42 -0.18
CA THR A 174 -5.68 22.12 0.71
C THR A 174 -5.28 23.35 1.53
N PHE A 175 -5.23 24.53 0.92
CA PHE A 175 -4.96 25.79 1.63
C PHE A 175 -5.98 26.03 2.76
N ALA A 176 -7.27 25.86 2.47
CA ALA A 176 -8.34 26.00 3.45
C ALA A 176 -8.24 24.96 4.58
N VAL A 177 -7.93 23.69 4.27
CA VAL A 177 -7.75 22.62 5.26
C VAL A 177 -6.57 22.94 6.19
N VAL A 178 -5.43 23.37 5.64
CA VAL A 178 -4.25 23.74 6.45
C VAL A 178 -4.53 24.94 7.35
N LEU A 179 -5.22 25.97 6.85
CA LEU A 179 -5.64 27.12 7.66
C LEU A 179 -6.66 26.75 8.72
N PHE A 180 -7.62 25.88 8.40
CA PHE A 180 -8.56 25.35 9.36
C PHE A 180 -7.84 24.61 10.49
N ALA A 181 -6.87 23.76 10.15
CA ALA A 181 -6.02 23.05 11.12
C ALA A 181 -5.10 23.98 11.94
N ALA A 182 -4.66 25.10 11.37
CA ALA A 182 -3.84 26.09 12.06
C ALA A 182 -4.65 26.98 13.04
N THR A 183 -5.94 27.20 12.73
CA THR A 183 -6.85 28.07 13.51
C THR A 183 -7.69 27.29 14.52
N ARG A 184 -8.05 26.05 14.21
CA ARG A 184 -8.80 25.15 15.11
C ARG A 184 -7.92 24.10 15.76
N ARG A 185 -8.19 23.83 17.04
CA ARG A 185 -7.40 22.92 17.89
C ARG A 185 -8.20 21.73 18.43
N ASP A 186 -9.23 21.31 17.69
CA ASP A 186 -10.16 20.27 18.11
C ASP A 186 -10.16 19.05 17.18
N ARG A 187 -11.08 18.11 17.40
CA ARG A 187 -11.16 16.87 16.61
C ARG A 187 -11.66 17.12 15.18
N ALA A 188 -12.39 18.20 14.93
CA ALA A 188 -12.92 18.51 13.61
C ALA A 188 -11.80 18.75 12.60
N SER A 189 -10.67 19.35 13.03
CA SER A 189 -9.53 19.54 12.13
C SER A 189 -8.93 18.21 11.66
N LEU A 190 -8.86 17.19 12.53
CA LEU A 190 -8.34 15.88 12.18
C LEU A 190 -9.30 15.14 11.24
N LEU A 191 -10.61 15.22 11.49
CA LEU A 191 -11.61 14.64 10.59
C LEU A 191 -11.58 15.29 9.21
N LEU A 192 -11.46 16.62 9.14
CA LEU A 192 -11.33 17.32 7.86
C LEU A 192 -10.03 16.93 7.14
N SER A 193 -8.92 16.78 7.87
CA SER A 193 -7.65 16.30 7.31
C SER A 193 -7.79 14.88 6.76
N SER A 194 -8.48 13.99 7.47
CA SER A 194 -8.78 12.63 7.02
C SER A 194 -9.68 12.60 5.79
N LEU A 195 -10.71 13.45 5.74
CA LEU A 195 -11.58 13.57 4.57
C LEU A 195 -10.82 14.06 3.35
N HIS A 196 -10.05 15.14 3.50
CA HIS A 196 -9.25 15.69 2.40
C HIS A 196 -8.22 14.67 1.89
N LEU A 197 -7.58 13.93 2.81
CA LEU A 197 -6.68 12.85 2.43
C LEU A 197 -7.41 11.70 1.74
N PHE A 198 -8.61 11.33 2.20
CA PHE A 198 -9.44 10.32 1.56
C PHE A 198 -9.75 10.72 0.11
N VAL A 199 -10.21 11.95 -0.12
CA VAL A 199 -10.45 12.48 -1.48
C VAL A 199 -9.17 12.44 -2.30
N SER A 200 -8.05 12.88 -1.74
CA SER A 200 -6.74 12.89 -2.41
C SER A 200 -6.30 11.50 -2.88
N LEU A 201 -6.51 10.45 -2.06
CA LEU A 201 -6.08 9.07 -2.36
C LEU A 201 -7.10 8.30 -3.23
N SER A 202 -8.32 8.81 -3.41
CA SER A 202 -9.40 8.09 -4.09
C SER A 202 -9.28 8.06 -5.62
N ALA A 203 -8.42 8.87 -6.23
CA ALA A 203 -8.43 9.05 -7.70
C ALA A 203 -8.20 7.72 -8.46
N ALA A 204 -7.27 6.87 -8.00
CA ALA A 204 -7.00 5.58 -8.64
C ALA A 204 -8.18 4.63 -8.54
N VAL A 205 -8.87 4.61 -7.40
CA VAL A 205 -10.01 3.72 -7.17
C VAL A 205 -11.24 4.17 -7.95
N MET A 206 -11.45 5.49 -8.07
CA MET A 206 -12.65 6.06 -8.68
C MET A 206 -12.57 6.21 -10.20
N LEU A 207 -11.41 6.59 -10.74
CA LEU A 207 -11.29 6.89 -12.18
C LEU A 207 -11.08 5.62 -13.01
N TYR A 208 -10.30 4.68 -12.48
CA TYR A 208 -9.99 3.42 -13.16
C TYR A 208 -11.08 2.40 -12.89
N GLY A 209 -12.12 2.42 -13.71
CA GLY A 209 -13.38 1.75 -13.41
C GLY A 209 -13.25 0.25 -13.22
N ILE A 210 -12.44 -0.41 -14.04
CA ILE A 210 -12.13 -1.84 -13.90
C ILE A 210 -11.09 -2.05 -12.80
N GLY A 211 -9.95 -1.38 -12.87
CA GLY A 211 -8.92 -1.39 -11.82
C GLY A 211 -7.63 -0.68 -12.23
N PHE A 212 -6.80 -0.40 -11.24
CA PHE A 212 -5.55 0.33 -11.41
C PHE A 212 -4.35 -0.62 -11.47
N GLY A 213 -3.55 -0.53 -12.55
CA GLY A 213 -2.31 -1.30 -12.71
C GLY A 213 -2.49 -2.81 -12.89
N PHE A 214 -1.37 -3.54 -12.94
CA PHE A 214 -1.31 -5.00 -13.06
C PHE A 214 -1.41 -5.69 -11.69
N ASP A 215 -0.51 -5.36 -10.76
CA ASP A 215 -0.34 -6.03 -9.47
C ASP A 215 -1.65 -6.23 -8.68
N PRO A 216 -2.56 -5.23 -8.56
CA PRO A 216 -3.80 -5.42 -7.81
C PRO A 216 -4.72 -6.52 -8.37
N PHE A 217 -4.67 -6.81 -9.68
CA PHE A 217 -5.46 -7.92 -10.24
C PHE A 217 -4.94 -9.29 -9.80
N ILE A 218 -3.62 -9.46 -9.75
CA ILE A 218 -2.97 -10.71 -9.33
C ILE A 218 -3.26 -10.99 -7.85
N HIS A 219 -3.17 -9.96 -7.00
CA HIS A 219 -3.48 -10.08 -5.58
C HIS A 219 -4.97 -10.35 -5.33
N ARG A 220 -5.88 -9.66 -6.04
CA ARG A 220 -7.32 -9.94 -5.95
C ARG A 220 -7.69 -11.34 -6.42
N ALA A 221 -7.03 -11.86 -7.46
CA ALA A 221 -7.25 -13.23 -7.90
C ALA A 221 -6.87 -14.24 -6.81
N ALA A 222 -5.75 -14.02 -6.10
CA ALA A 222 -5.32 -14.85 -4.99
C ALA A 222 -6.28 -14.75 -3.79
N GLU A 223 -6.76 -13.55 -3.47
CA GLU A 223 -7.76 -13.33 -2.41
C GLU A 223 -9.09 -14.02 -2.72
N MET A 224 -9.56 -13.93 -3.97
CA MET A 224 -10.75 -14.63 -4.44
C MET A 224 -10.57 -16.15 -4.38
N ALA A 225 -9.39 -16.66 -4.78
CA ALA A 225 -9.07 -18.08 -4.64
C ALA A 225 -9.07 -18.53 -3.17
N LEU A 226 -8.46 -17.77 -2.27
CA LEU A 226 -8.45 -18.07 -0.83
C LEU A 226 -9.86 -18.12 -0.23
N VAL A 227 -10.73 -17.18 -0.60
CA VAL A 227 -12.13 -17.16 -0.12
C VAL A 227 -12.93 -18.34 -0.67
N ARG A 228 -12.72 -18.70 -1.94
CA ARG A 228 -13.45 -19.77 -2.62
C ARG A 228 -13.00 -21.16 -2.16
N ASP A 229 -11.69 -21.38 -2.11
CA ASP A 229 -11.08 -22.70 -1.96
C ASP A 229 -10.56 -22.95 -0.54
N GLY A 230 -10.46 -21.91 0.29
CA GLY A 230 -9.94 -21.97 1.66
C GLY A 230 -8.41 -22.10 1.75
N VAL A 231 -7.73 -22.15 0.61
CA VAL A 231 -6.27 -22.27 0.48
C VAL A 231 -5.82 -21.68 -0.86
N ILE A 232 -4.57 -21.24 -0.93
CA ILE A 232 -3.88 -20.91 -2.17
C ILE A 232 -2.72 -21.91 -2.30
N GLU A 233 -2.68 -22.65 -3.41
CA GLU A 233 -1.60 -23.60 -3.69
C GLU A 233 -0.63 -23.03 -4.75
N PRO A 234 0.71 -23.23 -4.60
CA PRO A 234 1.36 -23.84 -3.45
C PRO A 234 1.28 -22.96 -2.20
N ARG A 235 1.11 -23.57 -1.02
CA ARG A 235 1.05 -22.83 0.25
C ARG A 235 2.33 -22.06 0.50
N ARG A 236 2.22 -20.73 0.50
CA ARG A 236 3.34 -19.81 0.78
C ARG A 236 2.89 -18.77 1.80
N LEU A 237 3.79 -18.41 2.71
CA LEU A 237 3.54 -17.33 3.67
C LEU A 237 3.55 -15.94 3.01
N LEU A 238 4.27 -15.81 1.89
CA LEU A 238 4.42 -14.56 1.16
C LEU A 238 3.04 -14.01 0.75
N TYR A 239 2.74 -12.76 1.13
CA TYR A 239 1.49 -12.04 0.86
C TYR A 239 0.25 -12.51 1.62
N LEU A 240 0.32 -13.68 2.26
CA LEU A 240 -0.81 -14.33 2.91
C LEU A 240 -1.44 -13.47 4.02
N GLY A 241 -0.66 -12.59 4.66
CA GLY A 241 -1.17 -11.65 5.66
C GLY A 241 -2.21 -10.67 5.11
N GLN A 242 -2.01 -10.10 3.92
CA GLN A 242 -3.02 -9.25 3.28
C GLN A 242 -4.20 -10.11 2.81
N TYR A 243 -3.91 -11.24 2.16
CA TYR A 243 -4.96 -12.08 1.58
C TYR A 243 -5.93 -12.58 2.64
N ALA A 244 -5.41 -13.01 3.79
CA ALA A 244 -6.21 -13.45 4.92
C ALA A 244 -6.98 -12.28 5.55
N LEU A 245 -6.43 -11.06 5.56
CA LEU A 245 -7.16 -9.88 6.05
C LEU A 245 -8.35 -9.54 5.15
N VAL A 246 -8.14 -9.45 3.84
CA VAL A 246 -9.20 -9.16 2.85
C VAL A 246 -10.23 -10.28 2.81
N GLY A 247 -9.78 -11.53 2.68
CA GLY A 247 -10.66 -12.69 2.66
C GLY A 247 -11.44 -12.87 3.95
N GLY A 248 -10.83 -12.60 5.11
CA GLY A 248 -11.49 -12.68 6.41
C GLY A 248 -12.55 -11.61 6.55
N ALA A 249 -12.26 -10.38 6.12
CA ALA A 249 -13.24 -9.30 6.06
C ALA A 249 -14.40 -9.65 5.10
N ASN A 250 -14.12 -10.27 3.94
CA ASN A 250 -15.17 -10.75 3.04
C ASN A 250 -16.08 -11.79 3.71
N LEU A 251 -15.51 -12.83 4.32
CA LEU A 251 -16.28 -13.90 4.96
C LEU A 251 -17.13 -13.39 6.13
N LEU A 252 -16.63 -12.39 6.87
CA LEU A 252 -17.32 -11.81 8.02
C LEU A 252 -18.40 -10.78 7.61
N THR A 253 -18.12 -9.94 6.62
CA THR A 253 -18.98 -8.80 6.27
C THR A 253 -19.85 -9.03 5.02
N GLY A 254 -19.48 -9.99 4.18
CA GLY A 254 -20.05 -10.20 2.85
C GLY A 254 -19.78 -9.09 1.84
N VAL A 255 -18.91 -8.12 2.17
CA VAL A 255 -18.45 -7.12 1.20
C VAL A 255 -17.56 -7.81 0.18
N GLN A 256 -17.75 -7.54 -1.11
CA GLN A 256 -16.99 -8.17 -2.19
C GLN A 256 -15.47 -7.97 -2.01
N VAL A 257 -14.69 -9.02 -2.27
CA VAL A 257 -13.21 -9.01 -2.20
C VAL A 257 -12.64 -7.83 -2.99
N ILE A 258 -13.13 -7.60 -4.21
CA ILE A 258 -12.67 -6.51 -5.08
C ILE A 258 -12.85 -5.13 -4.40
N LEU A 259 -13.97 -4.91 -3.70
CA LEU A 259 -14.21 -3.62 -3.04
C LEU A 259 -13.33 -3.46 -1.81
N LEU A 260 -13.17 -4.54 -1.03
CA LEU A 260 -12.29 -4.55 0.14
C LEU A 260 -10.84 -4.27 -0.26
N ASP A 261 -10.32 -4.97 -1.27
CA ASP A 261 -8.96 -4.75 -1.78
C ASP A 261 -8.78 -3.32 -2.29
N LYS A 262 -9.61 -2.85 -3.25
CA LYS A 262 -9.48 -1.51 -3.84
C LYS A 262 -9.39 -0.40 -2.78
N TRP A 263 -10.19 -0.50 -1.71
CA TRP A 263 -10.27 0.53 -0.68
C TRP A 263 -9.37 0.31 0.54
N LEU A 264 -8.80 -0.88 0.75
CA LEU A 264 -8.09 -1.22 1.99
C LEU A 264 -7.02 -0.18 2.34
N VAL A 265 -6.03 0.02 1.47
CA VAL A 265 -4.92 0.94 1.74
C VAL A 265 -5.36 2.41 1.69
N PRO A 266 -6.07 2.90 0.64
CA PRO A 266 -6.49 4.30 0.57
C PRO A 266 -7.34 4.74 1.77
N LEU A 267 -8.31 3.91 2.16
CA LEU A 267 -9.18 4.20 3.29
C LEU A 267 -8.40 4.14 4.61
N LEU A 268 -7.62 3.07 4.84
CA LEU A 268 -6.86 2.93 6.08
C LEU A 268 -5.84 4.06 6.23
N ALA A 269 -5.13 4.44 5.17
CA ALA A 269 -4.19 5.55 5.15
C ALA A 269 -4.88 6.88 5.49
N SER A 270 -6.03 7.17 4.88
CA SER A 270 -6.78 8.43 5.12
C SER A 270 -7.24 8.61 6.56
N ILE A 271 -7.60 7.51 7.23
CA ILE A 271 -8.03 7.53 8.64
C ILE A 271 -6.83 7.56 9.59
N THR A 272 -5.83 6.72 9.34
CA THR A 272 -4.74 6.48 10.30
C THR A 272 -3.64 7.52 10.25
N ILE A 273 -3.22 7.98 9.05
CA ILE A 273 -2.08 8.91 8.91
C ILE A 273 -2.34 10.22 9.68
N PRO A 274 -3.46 10.95 9.51
CA PRO A 274 -3.65 12.22 10.19
C PRO A 274 -3.67 12.07 11.72
N VAL A 275 -4.32 11.03 12.23
CA VAL A 275 -4.45 10.76 13.66
C VAL A 275 -3.09 10.38 14.26
N VAL A 276 -2.39 9.42 13.65
CA VAL A 276 -1.12 8.90 14.15
C VAL A 276 0.00 9.91 14.00
N ALA A 277 0.08 10.64 12.89
CA ALA A 277 1.04 11.72 12.71
C ALA A 277 0.82 12.83 13.74
N PHE A 278 -0.42 13.25 13.97
CA PHE A 278 -0.73 14.25 15.00
C PHE A 278 -0.28 13.80 16.40
N LEU A 279 -0.63 12.57 16.81
CA LEU A 279 -0.25 12.03 18.12
C LEU A 279 1.26 11.87 18.25
N GLY A 280 1.93 11.32 17.24
CA GLY A 280 3.38 11.15 17.23
C GLY A 280 4.13 12.48 17.31
N LEU A 281 3.72 13.46 16.51
CA LEU A 281 4.33 14.81 16.50
C LEU A 281 4.11 15.55 17.82
N ARG A 282 2.87 15.54 18.35
CA ARG A 282 2.51 16.27 19.57
C ARG A 282 3.02 15.59 20.83
N ASP A 283 2.59 14.35 21.05
CA ASP A 283 2.81 13.63 22.31
C ASP A 283 4.14 12.87 22.32
N GLY A 284 4.65 12.51 21.15
CA GLY A 284 5.93 11.80 21.01
C GLY A 284 7.12 12.76 20.91
N PHE A 285 7.11 13.63 19.90
CA PHE A 285 8.21 14.58 19.65
C PHE A 285 8.08 15.92 20.38
N GLY A 286 7.00 16.13 21.14
CA GLY A 286 6.81 17.32 21.96
C GLY A 286 6.55 18.60 21.17
N LEU A 287 6.01 18.49 19.96
CA LEU A 287 5.60 19.68 19.18
C LEU A 287 4.30 20.27 19.74
N THR A 288 4.09 21.57 19.51
CA THR A 288 2.84 22.24 19.95
C THR A 288 1.64 21.71 19.17
N ASP A 289 0.45 21.73 19.77
CA ASP A 289 -0.79 21.27 19.12
C ASP A 289 -1.02 21.93 17.75
N LYS A 290 -0.85 23.26 17.65
CA LYS A 290 -0.93 24.00 16.37
C LYS A 290 0.09 23.48 15.36
N THR A 291 1.35 23.33 15.76
CA THR A 291 2.42 22.85 14.87
C THR A 291 2.13 21.43 14.38
N SER A 292 1.73 20.52 15.26
CA SER A 292 1.41 19.14 14.88
C SER A 292 0.25 19.06 13.89
N ARG A 293 -0.79 19.89 14.06
CA ARG A 293 -1.94 19.97 13.14
C ARG A 293 -1.58 20.51 11.76
N VAL A 294 -0.66 21.46 11.68
CA VAL A 294 -0.19 21.96 10.39
C VAL A 294 0.70 20.91 9.72
N PHE A 295 1.72 20.41 10.44
CA PHE A 295 2.74 19.53 9.87
C PHE A 295 2.27 18.10 9.60
N LEU A 296 1.12 17.64 10.12
CA LEU A 296 0.56 16.34 9.73
C LEU A 296 0.24 16.28 8.23
N HIS A 297 -0.05 17.40 7.57
CA HIS A 297 -0.35 17.41 6.13
C HIS A 297 0.89 17.12 5.28
N PHE A 298 2.08 17.39 5.85
CA PHE A 298 3.34 16.93 5.29
C PHE A 298 3.62 15.46 5.61
N ALA A 299 2.79 14.71 6.32
CA ALA A 299 2.97 13.24 6.39
C ALA A 299 2.89 12.58 5.00
N LEU A 300 2.33 13.30 4.01
CA LEU A 300 2.27 12.94 2.59
C LEU A 300 3.43 13.50 1.76
N PHE A 301 4.37 14.21 2.41
CA PHE A 301 5.55 14.81 1.80
C PHE A 301 6.36 13.77 1.02
N PHE A 302 6.26 12.48 1.39
CA PHE A 302 6.93 11.35 0.76
C PHE A 302 5.98 10.16 0.57
N PRO A 303 6.31 9.28 -0.38
CA PRO A 303 5.59 8.97 -1.62
C PRO A 303 4.14 8.54 -1.39
N ALA A 304 3.20 9.48 -1.51
CA ALA A 304 1.77 9.20 -1.38
C ALA A 304 1.26 8.23 -2.47
N MET A 305 2.01 8.01 -3.56
CA MET A 305 1.74 6.98 -4.56
C MET A 305 1.54 5.57 -3.97
N TYR A 306 2.18 5.23 -2.84
CA TYR A 306 1.98 3.91 -2.22
C TYR A 306 0.68 3.80 -1.44
N PHE A 307 -0.08 4.88 -1.30
CA PHE A 307 -1.33 4.89 -0.56
C PHE A 307 -2.55 5.04 -1.47
N VAL A 308 -2.37 5.11 -2.80
CA VAL A 308 -3.48 5.28 -3.76
C VAL A 308 -4.09 3.96 -4.22
N PHE A 309 -3.43 2.83 -3.98
CA PHE A 309 -3.92 1.49 -4.32
C PHE A 309 -3.38 0.43 -3.35
N THR A 310 -4.06 -0.71 -3.29
CA THR A 310 -3.71 -1.82 -2.41
C THR A 310 -2.87 -2.85 -3.14
N VAL A 311 -1.70 -3.14 -2.55
CA VAL A 311 -0.87 -4.33 -2.77
C VAL A 311 -0.14 -4.62 -1.45
N PRO A 312 0.34 -5.86 -1.21
CA PRO A 312 0.93 -6.23 0.08
C PRO A 312 2.11 -5.32 0.48
N PHE A 313 2.94 -4.90 -0.48
CA PHE A 313 4.04 -3.99 -0.20
C PHE A 313 3.55 -2.62 0.31
N ASN A 314 2.54 -2.03 -0.36
CA ASN A 314 1.94 -0.75 0.01
C ASN A 314 1.33 -0.78 1.42
N LEU A 315 0.67 -1.88 1.79
CA LEU A 315 0.14 -2.06 3.14
C LEU A 315 1.26 -2.07 4.19
N THR A 316 2.40 -2.73 3.91
CA THR A 316 3.55 -2.69 4.83
C THR A 316 4.21 -1.32 4.90
N LEU A 317 4.23 -0.55 3.81
CA LEU A 317 4.72 0.82 3.83
C LEU A 317 3.83 1.72 4.70
N LEU A 318 2.51 1.52 4.66
CA LEU A 318 1.60 2.21 5.58
C LEU A 318 1.94 1.85 7.03
N PHE A 319 2.09 0.57 7.35
CA PHE A 319 2.48 0.14 8.70
C PHE A 319 3.83 0.72 9.13
N LEU A 320 4.82 0.80 8.23
CA LEU A 320 6.11 1.42 8.50
C LEU A 320 5.96 2.90 8.87
N LEU A 321 5.21 3.67 8.07
CA LEU A 321 4.97 5.09 8.33
C LEU A 321 4.29 5.27 9.70
N LEU A 322 3.23 4.51 9.97
CA LEU A 322 2.53 4.55 11.26
C LEU A 322 3.48 4.21 12.42
N VAL A 323 4.27 3.13 12.31
CA VAL A 323 5.24 2.73 13.32
C VAL A 323 6.25 3.84 13.61
N THR A 324 6.73 4.56 12.60
CA THR A 324 7.72 5.64 12.81
C THR A 324 7.16 6.80 13.65
N PHE A 325 5.86 7.10 13.53
CA PHE A 325 5.17 8.11 14.36
C PHE A 325 4.78 7.58 15.74
N VAL A 326 4.39 6.31 15.85
CA VAL A 326 3.96 5.70 17.13
C VAL A 326 5.14 5.32 18.02
N LEU A 327 6.29 4.97 17.44
CA LEU A 327 7.48 4.54 18.19
C LEU A 327 7.92 5.52 19.30
N PRO A 328 7.95 6.85 19.08
CA PRO A 328 8.05 7.87 20.13
C PRO A 328 7.18 7.67 21.37
N LEU A 329 5.98 7.13 21.20
CA LEU A 329 5.00 6.89 22.26
C LEU A 329 5.19 5.51 22.93
N ALA A 330 6.08 4.66 22.41
CA ALA A 330 6.31 3.30 22.90
C ALA A 330 7.52 3.24 23.83
N ASP A 331 7.43 3.89 24.98
CA ASP A 331 8.50 3.99 25.99
C ASP A 331 8.57 2.80 26.96
N THR A 332 7.64 1.85 26.90
CA THR A 332 7.65 0.63 27.74
C THR A 332 7.82 -0.64 26.92
N TRP A 333 8.33 -1.70 27.55
CA TRP A 333 8.44 -3.02 26.89
C TRP A 333 7.09 -3.54 26.40
N ARG A 334 6.01 -3.31 27.16
CA ARG A 334 4.64 -3.70 26.76
C ARG A 334 4.21 -3.03 25.45
N SER A 335 4.34 -1.70 25.37
CA SER A 335 4.04 -0.96 24.14
C SER A 335 4.89 -1.40 22.95
N ARG A 336 6.18 -1.72 23.17
CA ARG A 336 7.08 -2.18 22.10
C ARG A 336 6.78 -3.60 21.66
N SER A 337 6.41 -4.49 22.57
CA SER A 337 5.97 -5.86 22.24
C SER A 337 4.71 -5.86 21.35
N VAL A 338 3.80 -4.92 21.56
CA VAL A 338 2.62 -4.76 20.69
C VAL A 338 3.01 -4.27 19.29
N LEU A 339 3.94 -3.32 19.19
CA LEU A 339 4.46 -2.91 17.88
C LEU A 339 5.26 -4.04 17.21
N MET A 340 5.96 -4.87 17.98
CA MET A 340 6.62 -6.08 17.48
C MET A 340 5.63 -7.07 16.87
N LEU A 341 4.47 -7.29 17.51
CA LEU A 341 3.40 -8.09 16.91
C LEU A 341 2.92 -7.51 15.58
N LEU A 342 2.76 -6.18 15.49
CA LEU A 342 2.44 -5.53 14.21
C LEU A 342 3.55 -5.72 13.17
N GLY A 343 4.82 -5.68 13.58
CA GLY A 343 5.96 -6.00 12.71
C GLY A 343 5.97 -7.45 12.21
N LEU A 344 5.61 -8.40 13.07
CA LEU A 344 5.46 -9.82 12.69
C LEU A 344 4.29 -10.00 11.72
N PHE A 345 3.16 -9.34 11.95
CA PHE A 345 2.06 -9.35 10.98
C PHE A 345 2.49 -8.73 9.65
N SER A 346 3.24 -7.63 9.68
CA SER A 346 3.78 -6.98 8.49
C SER A 346 4.73 -7.90 7.70
N LEU A 347 5.48 -8.78 8.38
CA LEU A 347 6.32 -9.79 7.74
C LEU A 347 5.50 -10.81 6.96
N CYS A 348 4.34 -11.23 7.50
CA CYS A 348 3.38 -12.10 6.79
C CYS A 348 2.69 -11.40 5.61
N VAL A 349 2.56 -10.07 5.66
CA VAL A 349 2.04 -9.28 4.54
C VAL A 349 3.11 -9.14 3.46
N HIS A 350 4.29 -8.60 3.75
CA HIS A 350 5.37 -8.46 2.77
C HIS A 350 6.74 -8.35 3.45
N PRO A 351 7.71 -9.25 3.16
CA PRO A 351 8.98 -9.27 3.88
C PRO A 351 9.85 -8.04 3.65
N LEU A 352 9.85 -7.49 2.42
CA LEU A 352 10.62 -6.28 2.09
C LEU A 352 10.24 -5.06 2.93
N GLY A 353 9.00 -4.95 3.39
CA GLY A 353 8.56 -3.89 4.33
C GLY A 353 8.56 -4.34 5.79
N GLY A 354 8.16 -5.59 6.06
CA GLY A 354 8.09 -6.16 7.41
C GLY A 354 9.44 -6.31 8.12
N ILE A 355 10.50 -6.71 7.40
CA ILE A 355 11.85 -6.84 7.95
C ILE A 355 12.37 -5.47 8.45
N PRO A 356 12.35 -4.39 7.64
CA PRO A 356 12.68 -3.05 8.11
C PRO A 356 11.90 -2.60 9.36
N ILE A 357 10.60 -2.88 9.43
CA ILE A 357 9.76 -2.57 10.62
C ILE A 357 10.29 -3.31 11.86
N LEU A 358 10.52 -4.61 11.74
CA LEU A 358 11.02 -5.43 12.85
C LEU A 358 12.42 -5.00 13.29
N LEU A 359 13.31 -4.68 12.36
CA LEU A 359 14.65 -4.18 12.65
C LEU A 359 14.59 -2.82 13.37
N LEU A 360 13.72 -1.90 12.91
CA LEU A 360 13.55 -0.58 13.54
C LEU A 360 13.10 -0.72 14.99
N LEU A 361 12.04 -1.50 15.19
CA LEU A 361 11.47 -1.75 16.50
C LEU A 361 12.42 -2.55 17.40
N GLY A 362 13.16 -3.52 16.87
CA GLY A 362 14.17 -4.28 17.59
C GLY A 362 15.34 -3.41 18.05
N LEU A 363 15.99 -2.69 17.13
CA LEU A 363 17.07 -1.75 17.43
C LEU A 363 16.62 -0.66 18.40
N SER A 364 15.41 -0.15 18.21
CA SER A 364 14.85 0.81 19.15
C SER A 364 14.71 0.18 20.53
N SER A 365 14.19 -1.04 20.66
CA SER A 365 13.92 -1.68 21.96
C SER A 365 15.17 -1.85 22.81
N LEU A 366 16.34 -1.95 22.17
CA LEU A 366 17.63 -1.96 22.85
C LEU A 366 17.90 -0.67 23.64
N THR A 367 17.25 0.46 23.33
CA THR A 367 17.38 1.69 24.12
C THR A 367 16.80 1.55 25.53
N LEU A 368 15.93 0.57 25.77
CA LEU A 368 15.38 0.26 27.09
C LEU A 368 16.34 -0.57 27.95
N ILE A 369 17.44 -1.08 27.38
CA ILE A 369 18.47 -1.83 28.12
C ILE A 369 19.37 -0.85 28.88
N GLU A 370 19.39 -0.98 30.20
CA GLU A 370 20.19 -0.12 31.09
C GLU A 370 21.69 -0.43 31.00
N LYS A 371 22.09 -1.69 30.76
CA LYS A 371 23.49 -2.13 30.69
C LYS A 371 24.16 -1.64 29.40
N PRO A 372 25.09 -0.65 29.44
CA PRO A 372 25.57 0.02 28.24
C PRO A 372 26.42 -0.86 27.32
N ARG A 373 27.28 -1.73 27.89
CA ARG A 373 28.12 -2.66 27.11
C ARG A 373 27.27 -3.70 26.35
N LEU A 374 26.28 -4.28 27.02
CA LEU A 374 25.34 -5.23 26.39
C LEU A 374 24.53 -4.52 25.30
N ARG A 375 24.02 -3.32 25.57
CA ARG A 375 23.30 -2.50 24.59
C ARG A 375 24.15 -2.22 23.36
N GLN A 376 25.41 -1.82 23.53
CA GLN A 376 26.33 -1.58 22.41
C GLN A 376 26.60 -2.85 21.59
N ALA A 377 26.88 -3.98 22.26
CA ALA A 377 27.09 -5.25 21.58
C ALA A 377 25.85 -5.67 20.76
N LEU A 378 24.65 -5.58 21.35
CA LEU A 378 23.40 -5.89 20.66
C LEU A 378 23.09 -4.91 19.53
N LEU A 379 23.43 -3.63 19.66
CA LEU A 379 23.30 -2.66 18.57
C LEU A 379 24.23 -3.02 17.41
N CYS A 380 25.49 -3.41 17.67
CA CYS A 380 26.41 -3.87 16.62
C CYS A 380 25.87 -5.11 15.90
N VAL A 381 25.39 -6.11 16.65
CA VAL A 381 24.76 -7.30 16.07
C VAL A 381 23.52 -6.92 15.25
N GLY A 382 22.69 -6.02 15.76
CA GLY A 382 21.50 -5.54 15.08
C GLY A 382 21.81 -4.80 13.77
N VAL A 383 22.89 -4.01 13.73
CA VAL A 383 23.37 -3.31 12.52
C VAL A 383 23.82 -4.31 11.45
N VAL A 384 24.62 -5.31 11.84
CA VAL A 384 25.06 -6.38 10.93
C VAL A 384 23.87 -7.17 10.41
N THR A 385 22.93 -7.52 11.30
CA THR A 385 21.69 -8.20 10.94
C THR A 385 20.89 -7.36 9.94
N ALA A 386 20.77 -6.06 10.16
CA ALA A 386 20.03 -5.17 9.27
C ALA A 386 20.66 -5.01 7.88
N ILE A 387 21.99 -5.08 7.77
CA ILE A 387 22.68 -5.07 6.47
C ILE A 387 22.41 -6.37 5.70
N LEU A 388 22.40 -7.51 6.40
CA LEU A 388 22.38 -8.83 5.77
C LEU A 388 20.99 -9.45 5.64
N ALA A 389 19.97 -9.01 6.40
CA ALA A 389 18.67 -9.68 6.45
C ALA A 389 17.99 -9.81 5.07
N LEU A 390 17.94 -8.74 4.28
CA LEU A 390 17.34 -8.78 2.95
C LEU A 390 18.23 -9.51 1.92
N PRO A 391 19.55 -9.26 1.83
CA PRO A 391 20.44 -10.05 0.97
C PRO A 391 20.38 -11.56 1.25
N LEU A 392 20.33 -11.97 2.53
CA LEU A 392 20.21 -13.37 2.90
C LEU A 392 18.85 -13.96 2.49
N LEU A 393 17.76 -13.20 2.63
CA LEU A 393 16.44 -13.64 2.15
C LEU A 393 16.44 -13.88 0.63
N PHE A 394 17.03 -12.96 -0.14
CA PHE A 394 17.12 -13.10 -1.59
C PHE A 394 18.12 -14.18 -2.03
N ALA A 395 19.19 -14.39 -1.28
CA ALA A 395 20.11 -15.50 -1.52
C ALA A 395 19.40 -16.84 -1.33
N LEU A 396 18.59 -16.96 -0.27
CA LEU A 396 17.74 -18.13 -0.05
C LEU A 396 16.73 -18.31 -1.18
N TYR A 397 16.06 -17.23 -1.61
CA TYR A 397 15.14 -17.26 -2.75
C TYR A 397 15.81 -17.83 -4.02
N ASN A 398 17.00 -17.33 -4.36
CA ASN A 398 17.73 -17.81 -5.53
C ASN A 398 18.12 -19.28 -5.40
N ILE A 399 18.62 -19.71 -4.23
CA ILE A 399 18.93 -21.12 -3.97
C ILE A 399 17.69 -22.00 -4.17
N THR A 400 16.55 -21.60 -3.60
CA THR A 400 15.30 -22.37 -3.73
C THR A 400 14.74 -22.39 -5.15
N SER A 401 15.16 -21.43 -5.98
CA SER A 401 14.77 -21.33 -7.38
C SER A 401 15.79 -21.99 -8.32
N GLY A 402 16.84 -22.65 -7.79
CA GLY A 402 17.86 -23.32 -8.59
C GLY A 402 18.94 -22.40 -9.18
N HIS A 403 19.04 -21.16 -8.70
CA HIS A 403 20.00 -20.16 -9.18
C HIS A 403 21.11 -19.88 -8.16
N PRO A 404 22.25 -19.32 -8.61
CA PRO A 404 23.31 -18.89 -7.70
C PRO A 404 22.80 -17.92 -6.64
N PRO A 405 23.17 -18.09 -5.35
CA PRO A 405 22.70 -17.22 -4.28
C PRO A 405 23.10 -15.75 -4.49
N ILE A 406 24.21 -15.53 -5.16
CA ILE A 406 24.80 -14.21 -5.44
C ILE A 406 25.27 -14.22 -6.89
N SER A 407 25.05 -13.10 -7.58
CA SER A 407 25.46 -12.87 -8.96
C SER A 407 26.01 -11.45 -9.08
N VAL A 408 27.33 -11.33 -9.17
CA VAL A 408 28.00 -10.02 -9.22
C VAL A 408 27.69 -9.34 -10.55
N GLN A 409 27.14 -8.13 -10.47
CA GLN A 409 26.73 -7.39 -11.65
C GLN A 409 27.88 -6.56 -12.21
N PRO A 410 28.11 -6.58 -13.53
CA PRO A 410 28.98 -5.61 -14.17
C PRO A 410 28.52 -4.19 -13.81
N GLN A 411 29.47 -3.31 -13.52
CA GLN A 411 29.18 -1.91 -13.15
C GLN A 411 28.28 -1.77 -11.90
N PHE A 412 28.44 -2.64 -10.89
CA PHE A 412 27.66 -2.57 -9.64
C PHE A 412 27.59 -1.17 -9.00
N LEU A 413 28.67 -0.38 -9.08
CA LEU A 413 28.68 1.02 -8.62
C LEU A 413 27.69 1.89 -9.41
N TYR A 414 27.69 1.77 -10.74
CA TYR A 414 26.74 2.49 -11.59
C TYR A 414 25.31 2.09 -11.28
N ARG A 415 25.03 0.79 -11.13
CA ARG A 415 23.68 0.30 -10.74
C ARG A 415 23.21 0.88 -9.42
N PHE A 416 24.08 0.97 -8.42
CA PHE A 416 23.75 1.60 -7.14
C PHE A 416 23.44 3.10 -7.31
N PHE A 417 24.30 3.86 -8.00
CA PHE A 417 24.08 5.29 -8.19
C PHE A 417 22.89 5.60 -9.12
N ALA A 418 22.57 4.70 -10.05
CA ALA A 418 21.38 4.77 -10.91
C ALA A 418 20.07 4.73 -10.12
N LEU A 419 20.06 4.18 -8.89
CA LEU A 419 18.89 4.26 -8.00
C LEU A 419 18.60 5.69 -7.52
N PHE A 420 19.53 6.62 -7.70
CA PHE A 420 19.34 8.03 -7.33
C PHE A 420 19.15 8.93 -8.55
N THR A 421 19.24 8.39 -9.77
CA THR A 421 19.04 9.14 -11.01
C THR A 421 17.55 9.41 -11.29
N ASP A 422 17.23 10.11 -12.38
CA ASP A 422 15.84 10.34 -12.79
C ASP A 422 15.37 9.15 -13.63
N PRO A 423 14.36 8.39 -13.19
CA PRO A 423 13.82 7.27 -13.97
C PRO A 423 13.04 7.75 -15.22
N TYR A 424 12.75 9.05 -15.32
CA TYR A 424 11.98 9.65 -16.41
C TYR A 424 12.85 10.30 -17.51
N LEU A 425 14.16 10.09 -17.50
CA LEU A 425 15.06 10.46 -18.60
C LEU A 425 14.78 9.59 -19.83
N ARG A 426 13.68 9.85 -20.54
CA ARG A 426 13.44 9.36 -21.89
C ARG A 426 13.75 10.50 -22.86
N GLY A 427 14.90 10.42 -23.51
CA GLY A 427 15.36 11.42 -24.46
C GLY A 427 14.49 11.48 -25.71
N ALA A 428 14.28 12.71 -26.22
CA ALA A 428 14.23 13.11 -27.64
C ALA A 428 13.46 14.43 -27.86
N LEU A 429 12.67 14.91 -26.88
CA LEU A 429 11.88 16.14 -27.03
C LEU A 429 12.49 17.31 -26.23
N PRO A 430 12.52 18.54 -26.77
CA PRO A 430 12.89 19.71 -26.00
C PRO A 430 11.84 19.95 -24.91
N ILE A 431 12.19 19.62 -23.67
CA ILE A 431 11.33 19.84 -22.51
C ILE A 431 11.49 21.30 -22.06
N PRO A 432 10.40 22.04 -21.81
CA PRO A 432 10.52 23.40 -21.31
C PRO A 432 11.25 23.45 -19.96
N PHE A 433 12.16 24.42 -19.78
CA PHE A 433 12.99 24.55 -18.57
C PHE A 433 12.19 24.51 -17.27
N PHE A 434 11.02 25.15 -17.21
CA PHE A 434 10.18 25.18 -16.02
C PHE A 434 9.61 23.79 -15.66
N VAL A 435 9.37 22.93 -16.65
CA VAL A 435 8.97 21.54 -16.42
C VAL A 435 10.15 20.77 -15.84
N GLU A 436 11.36 20.91 -16.40
CA GLU A 436 12.55 20.27 -15.84
C GLU A 436 12.82 20.72 -14.41
N LEU A 437 12.79 22.04 -14.16
CA LEU A 437 12.96 22.60 -12.83
C LEU A 437 11.92 22.07 -11.84
N PHE A 438 10.66 21.91 -12.25
CA PHE A 438 9.63 21.32 -11.41
C PHE A 438 9.97 19.88 -10.99
N TYR A 439 10.34 19.02 -11.96
CA TYR A 439 10.72 17.63 -11.65
C TYR A 439 11.99 17.57 -10.82
N ASP A 440 12.99 18.39 -11.11
CA ASP A 440 14.23 18.44 -10.34
C ASP A 440 14.00 18.92 -8.91
N LEU A 441 13.16 19.94 -8.70
CA LEU A 441 12.77 20.38 -7.36
C LEU A 441 12.06 19.26 -6.61
N MET A 442 11.06 18.63 -7.22
CA MET A 442 10.30 17.53 -6.60
C MET A 442 11.16 16.28 -6.40
N ARG A 443 12.27 16.13 -7.13
CA ARG A 443 13.23 15.04 -6.97
C ARG A 443 14.26 15.32 -5.87
N TRP A 444 14.78 16.54 -5.80
CA TRP A 444 15.88 16.89 -4.89
C TRP A 444 15.44 17.44 -3.54
N VAL A 445 14.39 18.26 -3.47
CA VAL A 445 13.86 18.81 -2.21
C VAL A 445 13.60 17.69 -1.20
N PRO A 446 12.94 16.58 -1.57
CA PRO A 446 12.81 15.42 -0.71
C PRO A 446 14.09 14.94 -0.03
N ARG A 447 15.10 14.71 -0.87
CA ARG A 447 16.35 14.07 -0.50
C ARG A 447 17.19 14.99 0.37
N ILE A 448 17.23 16.27 0.00
CA ILE A 448 17.91 17.31 0.78
C ILE A 448 17.27 17.41 2.16
N VAL A 449 15.93 17.45 2.25
CA VAL A 449 15.24 17.52 3.55
C VAL A 449 15.54 16.28 4.40
N VAL A 450 15.54 15.08 3.83
CA VAL A 450 15.92 13.86 4.56
C VAL A 450 17.36 13.92 5.05
N VAL A 451 18.32 14.32 4.21
CA VAL A 451 19.73 14.46 4.62
C VAL A 451 19.88 15.49 5.74
N CYS A 452 19.26 16.66 5.60
CA CYS A 452 19.23 17.69 6.64
C CYS A 452 18.59 17.19 7.93
N ALA A 453 17.51 16.40 7.84
CA ALA A 453 16.82 15.84 8.99
C ALA A 453 17.65 14.78 9.72
N LEU A 454 18.37 13.93 8.99
CA LEU A 454 19.29 12.96 9.59
C LEU A 454 20.47 13.66 10.26
N PHE A 455 21.04 14.69 9.62
CA PHE A 455 22.07 15.52 10.22
C PHE A 455 21.57 16.25 11.48
N PHE A 456 20.36 16.82 11.42
CA PHE A 456 19.70 17.43 12.56
C PHE A 456 19.49 16.45 13.72
N ALA A 457 18.97 15.25 13.41
CA ALA A 457 18.76 14.18 14.38
C ALA A 457 20.10 13.76 15.02
N TRP A 458 21.16 13.62 14.24
CA TRP A 458 22.50 13.34 14.75
C TRP A 458 23.01 14.43 15.69
N ARG A 459 22.83 15.71 15.35
CA ARG A 459 23.26 16.86 16.17
C ARG A 459 22.47 16.96 17.47
N GLN A 460 21.19 16.59 17.45
CA GLN A 460 20.28 16.68 18.60
C GLN A 460 20.14 15.36 19.36
N ARG A 461 21.03 14.37 19.12
CA ARG A 461 20.90 13.02 19.67
C ARG A 461 20.93 12.93 21.20
N THR A 462 21.43 13.96 21.88
CA THR A 462 21.53 14.04 23.35
C THR A 462 20.44 14.90 23.99
N THR A 463 19.72 15.71 23.20
CA THR A 463 18.76 16.71 23.68
C THR A 463 17.31 16.30 23.41
N LEU A 464 17.09 15.40 22.47
CA LEU A 464 15.77 14.87 22.16
C LEU A 464 15.33 13.84 23.19
N ALA A 465 14.05 13.87 23.56
CA ALA A 465 13.44 12.89 24.46
C ALA A 465 13.54 11.45 23.92
N ILE A 466 13.58 11.30 22.59
CA ILE A 466 13.71 10.02 21.90
C ILE A 466 15.04 9.98 21.16
N SER A 467 15.82 8.93 21.41
CA SER A 467 17.11 8.75 20.76
C SER A 467 16.91 8.51 19.25
N PRO A 468 17.53 9.31 18.38
CA PRO A 468 17.50 9.09 16.94
C PRO A 468 18.45 7.98 16.48
N ILE A 469 19.30 7.46 17.37
CA ILE A 469 20.36 6.49 17.05
C ILE A 469 19.82 5.24 16.34
N PRO A 470 18.73 4.59 16.78
CA PRO A 470 18.21 3.40 16.11
C PRO A 470 17.81 3.66 14.65
N THR A 471 17.15 4.79 14.38
CA THR A 471 16.74 5.15 13.00
C THR A 471 17.96 5.47 12.14
N LEU A 472 18.96 6.16 12.69
CA LEU A 472 20.20 6.48 11.97
C LEU A 472 21.00 5.21 11.62
N LEU A 473 21.17 4.31 12.59
CA LEU A 473 21.83 3.02 12.39
C LEU A 473 21.10 2.19 11.34
N LEU A 474 19.78 2.06 11.45
CA LEU A 474 18.99 1.31 10.48
C LEU A 474 19.07 1.93 9.08
N THR A 475 19.01 3.26 8.96
CA THR A 475 19.14 3.95 7.67
C THR A 475 20.48 3.60 7.00
N GLY A 476 21.59 3.69 7.75
CA GLY A 476 22.91 3.28 7.26
C GLY A 476 22.97 1.80 6.88
N SER A 477 22.40 0.91 7.71
CA SER A 477 22.34 -0.52 7.43
C SER A 477 21.54 -0.85 6.16
N LEU A 478 20.38 -0.22 5.97
CA LEU A 478 19.54 -0.46 4.79
C LEU A 478 20.17 0.12 3.52
N LEU A 479 20.96 1.21 3.61
CA LEU A 479 21.78 1.66 2.48
C LEU A 479 22.87 0.65 2.12
N GLY A 480 23.47 -0.01 3.12
CA GLY A 480 24.37 -1.14 2.91
C GLY A 480 23.66 -2.32 2.23
N SER A 481 22.47 -2.68 2.71
CA SER A 481 21.62 -3.69 2.07
C SER A 481 21.26 -3.31 0.63
N LEU A 482 20.95 -2.04 0.37
CA LEU A 482 20.62 -1.52 -0.96
C LEU A 482 21.79 -1.68 -1.93
N PHE A 483 22.99 -1.33 -1.47
CA PHE A 483 24.23 -1.54 -2.22
C PHE A 483 24.42 -3.01 -2.59
N LEU A 484 24.28 -3.92 -1.62
CA LEU A 484 24.39 -5.36 -1.85
C LEU A 484 23.36 -5.86 -2.87
N LEU A 485 22.08 -5.52 -2.69
CA LEU A 485 21.02 -5.96 -3.61
C LEU A 485 21.21 -5.42 -5.04
N SER A 486 21.60 -4.15 -5.17
CA SER A 486 21.78 -3.53 -6.49
C SER A 486 23.00 -4.06 -7.26
N GLY A 487 24.04 -4.49 -6.55
CA GLY A 487 25.32 -4.87 -7.13
C GLY A 487 25.60 -6.36 -7.23
N PHE A 488 24.93 -7.18 -6.43
CA PHE A 488 25.32 -8.58 -6.21
C PHE A 488 24.18 -9.58 -6.41
N PHE A 489 23.01 -9.16 -6.92
CA PHE A 489 21.86 -10.04 -7.13
C PHE A 489 21.27 -9.88 -8.55
N THR A 490 20.81 -11.01 -9.09
CA THR A 490 19.89 -11.14 -10.23
C THR A 490 18.81 -12.15 -9.89
N PHE A 491 17.61 -11.91 -10.37
CA PHE A 491 16.43 -12.75 -10.14
C PHE A 491 16.03 -13.42 -11.45
N ALA A 492 16.05 -14.75 -11.50
CA ALA A 492 15.90 -15.45 -12.77
C ALA A 492 14.51 -15.33 -13.41
N ASP A 493 13.46 -15.26 -12.60
CA ASP A 493 12.06 -15.16 -13.06
C ASP A 493 11.62 -13.71 -13.30
N VAL A 494 12.56 -12.77 -13.33
CA VAL A 494 12.30 -11.35 -13.51
C VAL A 494 13.00 -10.88 -14.78
N ILE A 495 12.28 -10.18 -15.63
CA ILE A 495 12.84 -9.63 -16.88
C ILE A 495 13.91 -8.58 -16.61
N GLN A 496 14.81 -8.41 -17.59
CA GLN A 496 16.04 -7.62 -17.43
C GLN A 496 15.79 -6.19 -16.95
N TYR A 497 14.75 -5.53 -17.44
CA TYR A 497 14.44 -4.14 -17.10
C TYR A 497 13.74 -3.97 -15.73
N GLU A 498 13.28 -5.06 -15.10
CA GLU A 498 12.64 -5.05 -13.76
C GLU A 498 13.59 -5.51 -12.65
N GLN A 499 14.82 -5.90 -12.97
CA GLN A 499 15.80 -6.42 -12.00
C GLN A 499 16.10 -5.46 -10.83
N MET A 500 15.89 -4.15 -11.00
CA MET A 500 16.15 -3.13 -9.98
C MET A 500 14.93 -2.75 -9.13
N GLU A 501 13.75 -3.33 -9.39
CA GLU A 501 12.52 -3.01 -8.67
C GLU A 501 12.62 -3.26 -7.17
N PHE A 502 13.24 -4.37 -6.74
CA PHE A 502 13.41 -4.66 -5.31
C PHE A 502 14.35 -3.65 -4.61
N ALA A 503 15.40 -3.21 -5.30
CA ALA A 503 16.29 -2.18 -4.78
C ALA A 503 15.57 -0.82 -4.70
N TRP A 504 14.79 -0.45 -5.71
CA TRP A 504 13.96 0.75 -5.68
C TRP A 504 12.94 0.73 -4.53
N ARG A 505 12.26 -0.40 -4.32
CA ARG A 505 11.33 -0.61 -3.19
C ARG A 505 12.03 -0.45 -1.83
N LEU A 506 13.26 -0.94 -1.69
CA LEU A 506 14.05 -0.73 -0.47
C LEU A 506 14.45 0.74 -0.28
N LEU A 507 14.84 1.44 -1.35
CA LEU A 507 15.14 2.87 -1.29
C LEU A 507 13.91 3.69 -0.86
N GLN A 508 12.73 3.35 -1.37
CA GLN A 508 11.46 3.96 -0.97
C GLN A 508 11.13 3.72 0.51
N THR A 509 11.39 2.51 0.99
CA THR A 509 11.27 2.14 2.42
C THR A 509 12.16 3.05 3.29
N ILE A 510 13.40 3.30 2.87
CA ILE A 510 14.34 4.19 3.58
C ILE A 510 13.80 5.62 3.63
N PHE A 511 13.31 6.15 2.51
CA PHE A 511 12.72 7.49 2.46
C PHE A 511 11.47 7.61 3.35
N LEU A 512 10.58 6.62 3.31
CA LEU A 512 9.37 6.65 4.11
C LEU A 512 9.68 6.57 5.62
N MET A 513 10.60 5.70 6.02
CA MET A 513 11.05 5.59 7.42
C MET A 513 11.62 6.90 7.96
N THR A 514 12.33 7.66 7.13
CA THR A 514 12.96 8.93 7.52
C THR A 514 12.02 10.14 7.45
N THR A 515 10.80 9.96 6.92
CA THR A 515 9.79 11.01 6.78
C THR A 515 9.45 11.66 8.12
N THR A 516 9.25 10.88 9.17
CA THR A 516 8.90 11.42 10.50
C THR A 516 9.98 12.37 11.04
N TRP A 517 11.26 12.06 10.84
CA TRP A 517 12.36 12.94 11.23
C TRP A 517 12.44 14.19 10.35
N ALA A 518 12.15 14.07 9.05
CA ALA A 518 12.01 15.21 8.15
C ALA A 518 10.96 16.20 8.65
N LEU A 519 9.79 15.71 9.08
CA LEU A 519 8.73 16.57 9.61
C LEU A 519 9.12 17.26 10.91
N VAL A 520 9.75 16.54 11.83
CA VAL A 520 10.22 17.11 13.09
C VAL A 520 11.26 18.21 12.84
N PHE A 521 12.16 17.99 11.88
CA PHE A 521 13.13 18.99 11.45
C PHE A 521 12.43 20.24 10.88
N LEU A 522 11.56 20.08 9.88
CA LEU A 522 10.84 21.20 9.26
C LEU A 522 9.99 21.98 10.27
N ALA A 523 9.31 21.28 11.19
CA ALA A 523 8.50 21.89 12.24
C ALA A 523 9.32 22.75 13.21
N LYS A 524 10.54 22.31 13.54
CA LYS A 524 11.45 23.07 14.42
C LYS A 524 12.06 24.26 13.71
N VAL A 525 12.45 24.12 12.44
CA VAL A 525 12.90 25.25 11.60
C VAL A 525 11.79 26.29 11.49
N TRP A 526 10.55 25.85 11.21
CA TRP A 526 9.38 26.71 11.19
C TRP A 526 9.22 27.50 12.49
N LYS A 527 9.27 26.84 13.64
CA LYS A 527 9.15 27.52 14.94
C LYS A 527 10.25 28.58 15.16
N GLN A 528 11.44 28.38 14.62
CA GLN A 528 12.57 29.28 14.79
C GLN A 528 12.49 30.53 13.91
N TYR A 529 11.97 30.41 12.68
CA TYR A 529 12.04 31.47 11.67
C TYR A 529 10.68 32.06 11.25
N ALA A 530 9.58 31.36 11.51
CA ALA A 530 8.26 31.87 11.15
C ALA A 530 7.79 32.93 12.15
N THR A 531 7.43 34.11 11.64
CA THR A 531 6.66 35.06 12.44
C THR A 531 5.32 34.42 12.80
N VAL A 532 4.93 34.48 14.07
CA VAL A 532 3.68 33.86 14.57
C VAL A 532 2.42 34.61 14.08
N SER A 533 2.57 35.52 13.12
CA SER A 533 1.48 36.29 12.54
C SER A 533 0.55 35.41 11.70
N PHE A 534 -0.71 35.85 11.56
CA PHE A 534 -1.67 35.21 10.66
C PHE A 534 -1.18 35.27 9.20
N ALA A 535 -0.55 36.36 8.80
CA ALA A 535 0.05 36.52 7.48
C ALA A 535 1.16 35.48 7.23
N GLY A 536 2.08 35.28 8.19
CA GLY A 536 3.11 34.25 8.10
C GLY A 536 2.53 32.83 8.02
N THR A 537 1.53 32.53 8.85
CA THR A 537 0.83 31.25 8.80
C THR A 537 0.14 31.02 7.46
N SER A 538 -0.50 32.05 6.89
CA SER A 538 -1.19 31.97 5.60
C SER A 538 -0.23 31.82 4.43
N PHE A 539 0.86 32.59 4.43
CA PHE A 539 1.90 32.44 3.41
C PHE A 539 2.48 31.02 3.39
N PHE A 540 2.72 30.43 4.56
CA PHE A 540 3.18 29.05 4.63
C PHE A 540 2.12 28.04 4.23
N ALA A 541 0.86 28.24 4.62
CA ALA A 541 -0.24 27.40 4.15
C ALA A 541 -0.35 27.43 2.62
N LEU A 542 -0.07 28.56 1.97
CA LEU A 542 -0.04 28.68 0.52
C LEU A 542 1.12 27.87 -0.09
N LEU A 543 2.33 27.99 0.47
CA LEU A 543 3.47 27.16 0.03
C LEU A 543 3.19 25.67 0.22
N MET A 544 2.57 25.29 1.34
CA MET A 544 2.13 23.91 1.60
C MET A 544 1.13 23.45 0.55
N ALA A 545 0.12 24.26 0.24
CA ALA A 545 -0.90 23.91 -0.75
C ALA A 545 -0.30 23.69 -2.13
N ILE A 546 0.61 24.57 -2.58
CA ILE A 546 1.33 24.41 -3.85
C ILE A 546 2.15 23.10 -3.83
N PHE A 547 2.91 22.86 -2.76
CA PHE A 547 3.75 21.67 -2.64
C PHE A 547 2.92 20.38 -2.59
N ILE A 548 1.85 20.33 -1.80
CA ILE A 548 0.97 19.16 -1.68
C ILE A 548 0.25 18.90 -3.00
N THR A 549 -0.18 19.94 -3.73
CA THR A 549 -0.77 19.80 -5.07
C THR A 549 0.23 19.19 -6.06
N ALA A 550 1.48 19.65 -6.03
CA ALA A 550 2.56 19.09 -6.84
C ALA A 550 2.82 17.61 -6.51
N THR A 551 2.95 17.27 -5.22
CA THR A 551 3.14 15.88 -4.78
C THR A 551 1.94 15.01 -5.12
N TRP A 552 0.71 15.54 -5.02
CA TRP A 552 -0.50 14.82 -5.40
C TRP A 552 -0.52 14.48 -6.89
N TYR A 553 -0.24 15.47 -7.76
CA TYR A 553 -0.09 15.23 -9.20
C TYR A 553 0.96 14.15 -9.49
N LEU A 554 2.11 14.19 -8.79
CA LEU A 554 3.20 13.23 -8.95
C LEU A 554 2.93 11.86 -8.34
N SER A 555 1.92 11.73 -7.47
CA SER A 555 1.58 10.47 -6.80
C SER A 555 0.80 9.50 -7.68
N TYR A 556 0.35 9.95 -8.84
CA TYR A 556 -0.38 9.14 -9.81
C TYR A 556 0.42 9.01 -11.13
N PRO A 557 0.13 8.01 -11.96
CA PRO A 557 0.72 7.90 -13.28
C PRO A 557 0.49 9.16 -14.10
N GLN A 558 1.47 9.53 -14.90
CA GLN A 558 1.47 10.76 -15.67
C GLN A 558 1.63 10.46 -17.15
N LEU A 559 0.99 11.30 -17.96
CA LEU A 559 1.22 11.38 -19.39
C LEU A 559 1.40 12.84 -19.75
N ASN A 560 2.64 13.28 -19.92
CA ASN A 560 3.00 14.66 -20.21
C ASN A 560 4.32 14.75 -21.00
N LEU A 561 4.80 15.97 -21.21
CA LEU A 561 6.01 16.25 -22.00
C LEU A 561 7.29 15.59 -21.46
N LYS A 562 7.41 15.40 -20.13
CA LYS A 562 8.57 14.76 -19.49
C LYS A 562 8.37 13.26 -19.33
N VAL A 563 7.16 12.85 -18.95
CA VAL A 563 6.83 11.46 -18.63
C VAL A 563 5.87 10.90 -19.67
N GLN A 564 6.39 10.00 -20.52
CA GLN A 564 5.58 9.20 -21.43
C GLN A 564 5.42 7.79 -20.85
N SER A 565 4.38 7.59 -20.04
CA SER A 565 3.98 6.26 -19.60
C SER A 565 3.31 5.53 -20.78
N ALA A 566 3.78 4.34 -21.11
CA ALA A 566 3.26 3.55 -22.22
C ALA A 566 2.15 2.55 -21.81
N GLY A 567 1.98 2.31 -20.51
CA GLY A 567 1.03 1.32 -20.00
C GLY A 567 -0.33 1.95 -19.68
N ALA A 568 -1.35 1.62 -20.46
CA ALA A 568 -2.73 1.89 -20.07
C ALA A 568 -3.21 0.88 -19.01
N SER A 569 -4.24 1.24 -18.26
CA SER A 569 -4.91 0.33 -17.33
C SER A 569 -5.71 -0.76 -18.04
N VAL A 570 -6.09 -1.79 -17.26
CA VAL A 570 -7.07 -2.80 -17.69
C VAL A 570 -8.39 -2.12 -18.08
N SER A 571 -8.91 -2.49 -19.25
CA SER A 571 -10.15 -1.98 -19.82
C SER A 571 -11.27 -3.02 -19.84
N ALA A 572 -12.50 -2.59 -20.15
CA ALA A 572 -13.61 -3.51 -20.39
C ALA A 572 -13.33 -4.49 -21.54
N ALA A 573 -12.62 -4.04 -22.58
CA ALA A 573 -12.26 -4.89 -23.70
C ALA A 573 -11.27 -5.99 -23.31
N ASP A 574 -10.35 -5.72 -22.37
CA ASP A 574 -9.45 -6.75 -21.82
C ASP A 574 -10.22 -7.85 -21.09
N VAL A 575 -11.19 -7.45 -20.27
CA VAL A 575 -12.07 -8.39 -19.54
C VAL A 575 -12.94 -9.20 -20.50
N GLU A 576 -13.45 -8.57 -21.55
CA GLU A 576 -14.27 -9.24 -22.56
C GLU A 576 -13.46 -10.23 -23.39
N VAL A 577 -12.23 -9.88 -23.81
CA VAL A 577 -11.29 -10.81 -24.49
C VAL A 577 -11.00 -12.02 -23.61
N ALA A 578 -10.71 -11.81 -22.33
CA ALA A 578 -10.45 -12.89 -21.38
C ALA A 578 -11.64 -13.86 -21.29
N ARG A 579 -12.86 -13.33 -21.10
CA ARG A 579 -14.08 -14.15 -21.03
C ARG A 579 -14.39 -14.85 -22.36
N PHE A 580 -14.18 -14.17 -23.49
CA PHE A 580 -14.39 -14.72 -24.82
C PHE A 580 -13.51 -15.94 -25.06
N LEU A 581 -12.21 -15.81 -24.84
CA LEU A 581 -11.24 -16.90 -25.05
C LEU A 581 -11.49 -18.08 -24.12
N GLU A 582 -11.81 -17.82 -22.85
CA GLU A 582 -12.16 -18.87 -21.89
C GLU A 582 -13.41 -19.64 -22.31
N SER A 583 -14.46 -18.94 -22.75
CA SER A 583 -15.72 -19.58 -23.18
C SER A 583 -15.59 -20.43 -24.43
N ARG A 584 -14.60 -20.13 -25.29
CA ARG A 584 -14.40 -20.79 -26.58
C ARG A 584 -13.77 -22.17 -26.46
N HIS A 585 -12.90 -22.37 -25.46
CA HIS A 585 -12.11 -23.60 -25.36
C HIS A 585 -12.66 -24.66 -24.44
N ASN A 586 -13.65 -24.35 -23.59
CA ASN A 586 -14.33 -25.31 -22.72
C ASN A 586 -13.38 -26.31 -22.00
N GLY A 587 -12.19 -25.85 -21.60
CA GLY A 587 -11.14 -26.65 -20.95
C GLY A 587 -9.99 -27.15 -21.83
N GLU A 588 -9.99 -26.92 -23.15
CA GLU A 588 -8.85 -27.26 -24.01
C GLU A 588 -7.64 -26.34 -23.74
N PRO A 589 -6.40 -26.88 -23.65
CA PRO A 589 -5.19 -26.08 -23.51
C PRO A 589 -4.98 -25.16 -24.72
N HIS A 590 -4.78 -23.88 -24.43
CA HIS A 590 -4.48 -22.84 -25.41
C HIS A 590 -3.47 -21.85 -24.81
N LEU A 591 -2.71 -21.17 -25.66
CA LEU A 591 -1.79 -20.11 -25.25
C LEU A 591 -2.30 -18.76 -25.75
N VAL A 592 -2.24 -17.73 -24.90
CA VAL A 592 -2.58 -16.36 -25.26
C VAL A 592 -1.37 -15.45 -25.08
N LEU A 593 -0.87 -14.94 -26.20
CA LEU A 593 0.17 -13.92 -26.28
C LEU A 593 -0.49 -12.55 -26.28
N SER A 594 -0.48 -11.90 -25.12
CA SER A 594 -1.07 -10.58 -24.89
C SER A 594 -0.18 -9.70 -24.03
N HIS A 595 -0.47 -8.40 -24.01
CA HIS A 595 0.16 -7.50 -23.06
C HIS A 595 -0.37 -7.78 -21.63
N GLN A 596 0.42 -7.39 -20.63
CA GLN A 596 0.17 -7.68 -19.20
C GLN A 596 -1.23 -7.34 -18.69
N MET A 597 -1.89 -6.30 -19.20
CA MET A 597 -3.23 -5.88 -18.73
C MET A 597 -4.31 -6.91 -19.07
N THR A 598 -4.28 -7.48 -20.28
CA THR A 598 -5.21 -8.54 -20.67
C THR A 598 -4.96 -9.81 -19.88
N SER A 599 -3.68 -10.12 -19.62
CA SER A 599 -3.29 -11.26 -18.77
C SER A 599 -3.76 -11.09 -17.32
N ALA A 600 -3.65 -9.87 -16.76
CA ALA A 600 -4.21 -9.55 -15.45
C ALA A 600 -5.74 -9.72 -15.39
N ALA A 601 -6.45 -9.27 -16.42
CA ALA A 601 -7.89 -9.47 -16.53
C ALA A 601 -8.23 -10.98 -16.55
N ALA A 602 -7.54 -11.77 -17.37
CA ALA A 602 -7.75 -13.22 -17.45
C ALA A 602 -7.51 -13.94 -16.13
N ILE A 603 -6.42 -13.61 -15.43
CA ILE A 603 -6.11 -14.21 -14.12
C ILE A 603 -7.18 -13.86 -13.07
N GLN A 604 -7.73 -12.65 -13.10
CA GLN A 604 -8.80 -12.28 -12.16
C GLN A 604 -10.12 -13.00 -12.48
N GLU A 605 -10.48 -13.12 -13.77
CA GLU A 605 -11.74 -13.73 -14.20
C GLU A 605 -11.72 -15.27 -14.10
N SER A 606 -10.63 -15.89 -14.54
CA SER A 606 -10.49 -17.36 -14.60
C SER A 606 -9.73 -17.94 -13.40
N GLY A 607 -9.04 -17.13 -12.60
CA GLY A 607 -8.17 -17.57 -11.52
C GLY A 607 -6.85 -18.18 -12.01
N PHE A 608 -6.07 -18.79 -11.12
CA PHE A 608 -4.84 -19.53 -11.46
C PHE A 608 -5.13 -20.97 -11.90
N ARG A 609 -6.15 -21.19 -12.74
CA ARG A 609 -6.69 -22.54 -13.01
C ARG A 609 -5.92 -23.31 -14.08
N HIS A 610 -5.36 -22.63 -15.06
CA HIS A 610 -4.71 -23.28 -16.19
C HIS A 610 -3.20 -23.04 -16.14
N TYR A 611 -2.45 -24.13 -16.19
CA TYR A 611 -1.00 -24.08 -16.36
C TYR A 611 -0.66 -24.94 -17.56
N LEU A 612 0.20 -24.40 -18.42
CA LEU A 612 0.79 -25.12 -19.54
C LEU A 612 2.08 -25.77 -19.06
N GLN A 613 2.28 -27.04 -19.42
CA GLN A 613 3.56 -27.69 -19.25
C GLN A 613 4.46 -27.25 -20.39
N THR A 614 5.43 -26.38 -20.07
CA THR A 614 6.43 -25.88 -21.02
C THR A 614 7.79 -26.52 -20.75
N ASP A 615 8.74 -26.30 -21.65
CA ASP A 615 10.14 -26.73 -21.46
C ASP A 615 10.79 -26.10 -20.22
N ASP A 616 10.36 -24.89 -19.86
CA ASP A 616 10.82 -24.16 -18.66
C ASP A 616 10.01 -24.52 -17.38
N GLY A 617 9.08 -25.48 -17.48
CA GLY A 617 8.19 -25.89 -16.39
C GLY A 617 6.76 -25.38 -16.55
N LEU A 618 6.03 -25.24 -15.43
CA LEU A 618 4.64 -24.80 -15.46
C LEU A 618 4.55 -23.29 -15.70
N ALA A 619 3.89 -22.90 -16.79
CA ALA A 619 3.66 -21.50 -17.14
C ALA A 619 2.16 -21.19 -17.19
N LEU A 620 1.78 -19.93 -16.93
CA LEU A 620 0.40 -19.49 -17.16
C LEU A 620 0.11 -19.48 -18.66
N TRP A 621 -1.12 -19.86 -19.00
CA TRP A 621 -1.61 -19.88 -20.38
C TRP A 621 -1.75 -18.49 -21.02
N TYR A 622 -1.57 -17.43 -20.24
CA TYR A 622 -1.40 -16.06 -20.70
C TYR A 622 0.04 -15.61 -20.49
N ALA A 623 0.62 -14.96 -21.50
CA ALA A 623 1.93 -14.34 -21.38
C ALA A 623 1.89 -13.23 -20.30
N VAL A 624 2.71 -13.37 -19.26
CA VAL A 624 2.87 -12.36 -18.19
C VAL A 624 4.34 -11.94 -18.11
N PRO A 625 4.67 -10.68 -17.77
CA PRO A 625 6.05 -10.19 -17.73
C PRO A 625 6.98 -11.04 -16.83
N THR A 626 6.44 -11.63 -15.77
CA THR A 626 7.16 -12.52 -14.85
C THR A 626 7.13 -14.00 -15.28
N GLY A 627 6.62 -14.30 -16.47
CA GLY A 627 6.37 -15.66 -16.98
C GLY A 627 7.47 -16.20 -17.89
N GLY A 628 8.66 -15.59 -17.87
CA GLY A 628 9.81 -16.03 -18.65
C GLY A 628 9.60 -15.98 -20.16
N THR A 629 9.94 -17.08 -20.84
CA THR A 629 10.06 -17.19 -22.30
C THR A 629 8.77 -16.83 -23.05
N LEU A 630 7.58 -17.11 -22.50
CA LEU A 630 6.29 -16.77 -23.12
C LEU A 630 6.10 -15.27 -23.37
N TYR A 631 6.56 -14.42 -22.45
CA TYR A 631 6.50 -12.98 -22.66
C TYR A 631 7.49 -12.52 -23.72
N GLY A 632 8.64 -13.19 -23.82
CA GLY A 632 9.59 -13.02 -24.93
C GLY A 632 8.95 -13.32 -26.28
N TYR A 633 8.16 -14.40 -26.38
CA TYR A 633 7.39 -14.72 -27.59
C TYR A 633 6.34 -13.66 -27.92
N PHE A 634 5.62 -13.16 -26.92
CA PHE A 634 4.70 -12.03 -27.13
C PHE A 634 5.44 -10.81 -27.70
N LEU A 635 6.62 -10.46 -27.15
CA LEU A 635 7.43 -9.35 -27.65
C LEU A 635 7.86 -9.59 -29.11
N ARG A 636 8.39 -10.78 -29.45
CA ARG A 636 8.77 -11.15 -30.83
C ARG A 636 7.58 -11.06 -31.79
N MET A 637 6.42 -11.60 -31.40
CA MET A 637 5.19 -11.50 -32.19
C MET A 637 4.77 -10.04 -32.45
N SER A 638 4.96 -9.15 -31.47
CA SER A 638 4.64 -7.73 -31.60
C SER A 638 5.63 -6.94 -32.48
N THR A 639 6.92 -7.28 -32.44
CA THR A 639 7.99 -6.56 -33.14
C THR A 639 8.26 -7.11 -34.54
N GLU A 640 8.46 -8.43 -34.64
CA GLU A 640 8.84 -9.16 -35.85
C GLU A 640 7.60 -9.59 -36.66
N GLY A 641 6.50 -9.91 -35.98
CA GLY A 641 5.28 -10.47 -36.59
C GLY A 641 5.31 -12.00 -36.68
N PRO A 642 4.19 -12.65 -37.03
CA PRO A 642 4.13 -14.10 -37.16
C PRO A 642 4.95 -14.61 -38.35
N SER A 643 5.60 -15.76 -38.17
CA SER A 643 6.19 -16.57 -39.24
C SER A 643 5.93 -18.05 -38.94
N PRO A 644 5.90 -18.94 -39.94
CA PRO A 644 5.72 -20.37 -39.70
C PRO A 644 6.70 -20.93 -38.67
N ALA A 645 7.98 -20.58 -38.79
CA ALA A 645 9.02 -21.02 -37.85
C ALA A 645 8.77 -20.53 -36.41
N LEU A 646 8.39 -19.26 -36.23
CA LEU A 646 8.08 -18.70 -34.91
C LEU A 646 6.83 -19.34 -34.30
N LEU A 647 5.80 -19.58 -35.10
CA LEU A 647 4.55 -20.18 -34.62
C LEU A 647 4.75 -21.64 -34.21
N SER A 648 5.49 -22.42 -35.00
CA SER A 648 5.88 -23.79 -34.63
C SER A 648 6.72 -23.80 -33.35
N GLU A 649 7.71 -22.89 -33.23
CA GLU A 649 8.52 -22.74 -32.01
C GLU A 649 7.64 -22.48 -30.76
N ILE A 650 6.66 -21.59 -30.87
CA ILE A 650 5.72 -21.28 -29.79
C ILE A 650 4.83 -22.48 -29.44
N GLN A 651 4.27 -23.16 -30.44
CA GLN A 651 3.39 -24.31 -30.25
C GLN A 651 4.12 -25.49 -29.61
N GLU A 652 5.36 -25.76 -30.03
CA GLU A 652 6.23 -26.78 -29.45
C GLU A 652 6.57 -26.44 -28.00
N PHE A 653 7.05 -25.22 -27.75
CA PHE A 653 7.43 -24.77 -26.41
C PHE A 653 6.27 -24.86 -25.40
N ALA A 654 5.07 -24.45 -25.81
CA ALA A 654 3.89 -24.45 -24.95
C ALA A 654 3.09 -25.75 -24.97
N ASN A 655 3.44 -26.68 -25.87
CA ASN A 655 2.72 -27.93 -26.13
C ASN A 655 1.20 -27.72 -26.31
N VAL A 656 0.82 -26.73 -27.13
CA VAL A 656 -0.58 -26.40 -27.44
C VAL A 656 -0.85 -26.34 -28.93
N ARG A 657 -2.08 -26.68 -29.32
CA ARG A 657 -2.53 -26.53 -30.72
C ARG A 657 -2.98 -25.13 -31.06
N HIS A 658 -3.56 -24.43 -30.08
CA HIS A 658 -4.15 -23.11 -30.27
C HIS A 658 -3.26 -22.04 -29.65
N VAL A 659 -2.77 -21.14 -30.50
CA VAL A 659 -2.06 -19.92 -30.08
C VAL A 659 -2.89 -18.72 -30.47
N TYR A 660 -3.09 -17.81 -29.52
CA TYR A 660 -3.78 -16.56 -29.72
C TYR A 660 -2.81 -15.40 -29.59
N PHE A 661 -2.94 -14.41 -30.48
CA PHE A 661 -2.22 -13.15 -30.37
C PHE A 661 -3.22 -12.00 -30.30
N VAL A 662 -3.10 -11.19 -29.24
CA VAL A 662 -3.99 -10.03 -29.01
C VAL A 662 -3.28 -8.75 -29.43
N THR A 663 -3.94 -7.97 -30.29
CA THR A 663 -3.47 -6.65 -30.72
C THR A 663 -4.39 -5.54 -30.24
N TYR A 664 -3.83 -4.34 -30.08
CA TYR A 664 -4.50 -3.21 -29.43
C TYR A 664 -4.48 -2.00 -30.36
N ASP A 665 -5.61 -1.30 -30.44
CA ASP A 665 -5.75 -0.12 -31.28
C ASP A 665 -4.89 1.05 -30.80
N SER A 666 -4.65 1.11 -29.48
CA SER A 666 -3.85 2.15 -28.83
C SER A 666 -2.34 2.07 -29.12
N TRP A 667 -1.88 1.03 -29.81
CA TRP A 667 -0.47 0.89 -30.15
C TRP A 667 -0.05 1.88 -31.25
N PRO A 668 1.11 2.56 -31.13
CA PRO A 668 1.56 3.56 -32.11
C PRO A 668 1.62 3.07 -33.57
N ASN A 669 1.79 1.75 -33.78
CA ASN A 669 1.81 1.10 -35.10
C ASN A 669 0.74 0.01 -35.25
N ALA A 670 -0.42 0.17 -34.60
CA ALA A 670 -1.48 -0.84 -34.55
C ALA A 670 -1.87 -1.38 -35.93
N GLY A 671 -2.02 -0.52 -36.94
CA GLY A 671 -2.38 -0.93 -38.30
C GLY A 671 -1.35 -1.86 -38.95
N PHE A 672 -0.06 -1.56 -38.82
CA PHE A 672 1.03 -2.39 -39.35
C PHE A 672 1.13 -3.73 -38.60
N ILE A 673 0.99 -3.71 -37.28
CA ILE A 673 1.04 -4.92 -36.46
C ILE A 673 -0.15 -5.83 -36.78
N ARG A 674 -1.37 -5.28 -36.90
CA ARG A 674 -2.58 -6.01 -37.29
C ARG A 674 -2.47 -6.63 -38.67
N SER A 675 -1.93 -5.89 -39.64
CA SER A 675 -1.70 -6.41 -40.98
C SER A 675 -0.76 -7.61 -40.97
N ARG A 676 0.31 -7.58 -40.17
CA ARG A 676 1.24 -8.72 -40.04
C ARG A 676 0.63 -9.88 -39.25
N ALA A 677 -0.08 -9.59 -38.16
CA ALA A 677 -0.76 -10.60 -37.35
C ALA A 677 -1.80 -11.41 -38.16
N ALA A 678 -2.46 -10.78 -39.12
CA ALA A 678 -3.39 -11.48 -40.00
C ALA A 678 -2.71 -12.50 -40.94
N SER A 679 -1.41 -12.35 -41.24
CA SER A 679 -0.74 -13.02 -42.37
C SER A 679 -0.64 -14.55 -42.29
N PHE A 680 -0.94 -15.16 -41.16
CA PHE A 680 -0.99 -16.63 -41.01
C PHE A 680 -2.12 -17.08 -40.06
N ALA A 681 -3.02 -16.17 -39.69
CA ALA A 681 -4.08 -16.43 -38.75
C ALA A 681 -5.18 -17.29 -39.41
N SER A 682 -5.56 -18.36 -38.74
CA SER A 682 -6.70 -19.22 -39.14
C SER A 682 -8.03 -18.48 -38.95
N ALA A 683 -8.11 -17.57 -37.98
CA ALA A 683 -9.27 -16.72 -37.74
C ALA A 683 -8.87 -15.40 -37.03
N SER A 684 -9.75 -14.40 -37.10
CA SER A 684 -9.61 -13.16 -36.34
C SER A 684 -10.95 -12.69 -35.77
N TYR A 685 -10.91 -12.09 -34.58
CA TYR A 685 -12.08 -11.66 -33.83
C TYR A 685 -11.88 -10.24 -33.31
N GLY A 686 -12.78 -9.33 -33.67
CA GLY A 686 -12.80 -7.97 -33.12
C GLY A 686 -13.63 -7.91 -31.85
N VAL A 687 -13.10 -7.28 -30.79
CA VAL A 687 -13.78 -7.07 -29.52
C VAL A 687 -14.02 -5.57 -29.31
N GLN A 688 -15.22 -5.21 -28.84
CA GLN A 688 -15.69 -3.83 -28.66
C GLN A 688 -15.42 -2.90 -29.85
N GLY A 689 -15.95 -3.25 -31.02
CA GLY A 689 -15.76 -2.42 -32.22
C GLY A 689 -14.31 -2.37 -32.70
N THR A 690 -13.56 -3.47 -32.54
CA THR A 690 -12.14 -3.65 -32.95
C THR A 690 -11.10 -2.89 -32.13
N LYS A 691 -11.45 -2.42 -30.93
CA LYS A 691 -10.46 -1.86 -29.98
C LYS A 691 -9.35 -2.86 -29.67
N LEU A 692 -9.73 -4.12 -29.45
CA LEU A 692 -8.81 -5.26 -29.42
C LEU A 692 -9.16 -6.21 -30.56
N VAL A 693 -8.15 -6.81 -31.18
CA VAL A 693 -8.33 -7.85 -32.20
C VAL A 693 -7.51 -9.07 -31.79
N VAL A 694 -8.19 -10.21 -31.75
CA VAL A 694 -7.63 -11.51 -31.39
C VAL A 694 -7.41 -12.32 -32.66
N TYR A 695 -6.18 -12.80 -32.87
CA TYR A 695 -5.81 -13.66 -33.99
C TYR A 695 -5.56 -15.09 -33.49
N GLU A 696 -6.18 -16.07 -34.13
CA GLU A 696 -6.04 -17.50 -33.82
C GLU A 696 -5.09 -18.16 -34.83
N TYR A 697 -4.13 -18.93 -34.33
CA TYR A 697 -3.23 -19.76 -35.14
C TYR A 697 -3.40 -21.22 -34.70
N ARG A 698 -3.68 -22.11 -35.68
CA ARG A 698 -4.00 -23.51 -35.43
C ARG A 698 -3.33 -24.41 -36.48
N ASP A 699 -2.83 -25.56 -36.01
CA ASP A 699 -2.36 -26.71 -36.82
C ASP A 699 -1.42 -26.30 -37.97
N LEU A 700 -0.26 -25.72 -37.64
CA LEU A 700 0.76 -25.24 -38.60
C LEU A 700 1.90 -26.23 -38.83
#